data_AF-A0A2D6SVZ8-F1
#
_entry.id   AF-A0A2D6SVZ8-F1
#
_cell.length_a   1.000
_cell.length_b   1.000
_cell.length_c   1.000
_cell.angle_alpha   90.00
_cell.angle_beta   90.00
_cell.angle_gamma   90.00
#
_symmetry.space_group_name_H-M   'P 1'
#
loop_
_entity.id
_entity.type
_entity.pdbx_description
1 polymer ?
#
loop_
_entity_poly.entity_id
_entity_poly.type
_entity_poly.pdbx_seq_one_letter_code
_entity_poly.pdbx_strand_id
1 'polypeptide(L)'
;MLRLATLLGVVCVLLAMTPSTACAQGQSAVYQVGVSKVDVTPDYPIRLNGFGFRREESEGVNQRIWVKALAIAQGEGQPVVLLTLDSLGIRLPMLDKVAARLKERTELPRARIVLSFSHSHTTPKVNGASDNIFSQAIPAAHQKHIDRYTRELTDRIERAALAAIENRKPSRLSWSVGKVTFAKNRRTAGGPVDHDLPMLAVKSLDGNVRAIYVSYACHCVTLSDNKIGGDWAGYAQEMIERRFPGTVALVAIGAGSDQNPQSGVQGGKTEIAAAQGDQIAHEVARLLKAPLNALNAKPAAQLQRIDLPLNPLPTREQFEQMAAKGGPAGYNASTKLARLDRGDKLLTKIDYPIQTITFGDELAMVFLAGEVCVDYSLRLKRELNRERIWINAYSNDFCSYIPSERLAKEGGYGGGSEIPYFALPTTLKAGLEQLIIDEVRKQVPASYRVKPGTQGVPPKSPDESLRSMKTHDDLKIDLVAAEPLIADPVAIDFGPDGRLWVTEMSDYTRATDEEFQPNGRIRVLSDNNDDGRFDKSTVFLDGLRFPTDIKLWRDGVLVCDAPDILYAEDTTGDGRANVRKVLFSGFETKNPHARVNSLRLGLDNWIYGSGGLFGGQITSFSGKTANCTGRDFRLNPDTGDIEAVTGRTQQGRIRNDWGDWFGCTNGSLFLHYPLVDRYVRRNPQFAPPGSVVSVPADANAATLFPIGELVRFKLSGPAGRPTSVCGAAIYRDELLGQAFAGNGFSCEPVNQLVHRLVLSRRGGTFAGTRAPEEQTSQFLASTDRWFRPVQVRTGPDGALWVVDMYRYVIEHPRWIPPEVVAQLDTFAGQSRGRIYRIFPKRQPPRPAKRFDQLATAQLVAELDSPNGTQRDLVQQLLTWKSDQSAQQPLEQLAEHGEVPAGRLHAICTLDGLNALGDDVVLHALSDEHPEVRRHAIRLAEGRLNES
;
A
#
# COMPACT_ATOMS: atom_id res chain seq x y z
N MET A 1 7.08 -17.91 83.70
CA MET A 1 6.92 -19.33 83.32
C MET A 1 6.36 -19.36 81.88
N LEU A 2 7.01 -20.14 81.00
CA LEU A 2 6.63 -20.60 79.63
C LEU A 2 6.21 -19.53 78.58
N ARG A 3 7.11 -19.14 77.65
CA ARG A 3 7.28 -19.61 76.23
C ARG A 3 6.05 -19.35 75.34
N LEU A 4 6.08 -18.82 74.10
CA LEU A 4 7.06 -18.20 73.19
C LEU A 4 6.24 -17.72 71.95
N ALA A 5 6.79 -16.79 71.16
CA ALA A 5 6.55 -16.56 69.71
C ALA A 5 5.60 -15.41 69.25
N THR A 6 6.23 -14.23 69.11
CA THR A 6 6.31 -13.35 67.92
C THR A 6 5.09 -13.14 67.00
N LEU A 7 4.53 -11.92 67.03
CA LEU A 7 3.73 -11.31 65.96
C LEU A 7 4.37 -9.95 65.63
N LEU A 8 5.00 -9.80 64.46
CA LEU A 8 5.48 -8.52 63.93
C LEU A 8 4.60 -8.13 62.73
N GLY A 9 3.84 -7.06 62.88
CA GLY A 9 3.09 -6.43 61.79
C GLY A 9 4.00 -5.52 60.97
N VAL A 10 4.01 -5.73 59.65
CA VAL A 10 4.55 -4.78 58.68
C VAL A 10 3.46 -4.56 57.64
N VAL A 11 3.02 -3.30 57.53
CA VAL A 11 2.13 -2.80 56.49
C VAL A 11 2.92 -2.75 55.19
N CYS A 12 2.60 -3.62 54.23
CA CYS A 12 3.09 -3.54 52.85
C CYS A 12 1.98 -3.01 51.94
N VAL A 13 2.24 -1.86 51.32
CA VAL A 13 1.49 -1.28 50.22
C VAL A 13 1.60 -2.21 49.01
N LEU A 14 0.46 -2.73 48.54
CA LEU A 14 0.33 -3.53 47.32
C LEU A 14 0.57 -2.63 46.09
N LEU A 15 1.79 -2.67 45.55
CA LEU A 15 2.07 -2.32 44.15
C LEU A 15 1.50 -3.43 43.26
N ALA A 16 0.44 -3.12 42.52
CA ALA A 16 -0.09 -3.95 41.47
C ALA A 16 0.96 -4.10 40.35
N MET A 17 1.71 -5.19 40.37
CA MET A 17 2.48 -5.62 39.20
C MET A 17 1.50 -6.09 38.13
N THR A 18 1.26 -5.25 37.13
CA THR A 18 0.69 -5.70 35.86
C THR A 18 1.72 -6.65 35.22
N PRO A 19 1.37 -7.89 34.86
CA PRO A 19 2.28 -8.75 34.15
C PRO A 19 2.53 -8.12 32.78
N SER A 20 3.79 -7.77 32.50
CA SER A 20 4.26 -7.50 31.14
C SER A 20 3.86 -8.68 30.28
N THR A 21 2.90 -8.47 29.38
CA THR A 21 2.54 -9.42 28.34
C THR A 21 3.71 -9.52 27.38
N ALA A 22 4.65 -10.42 27.70
CA ALA A 22 5.52 -10.99 26.68
C ALA A 22 4.61 -11.48 25.55
N CYS A 23 4.84 -10.97 24.33
CA CYS A 23 4.14 -11.41 23.14
C CYS A 23 4.33 -12.92 22.97
N ALA A 24 3.37 -13.69 23.48
CA ALA A 24 3.20 -15.07 23.08
C ALA A 24 2.99 -15.05 21.57
N GLN A 25 3.93 -15.62 20.81
CA GLN A 25 3.66 -16.04 19.45
C GLN A 25 2.47 -17.00 19.50
N GLY A 26 1.26 -16.46 19.34
CA GLY A 26 0.03 -17.22 19.46
C GLY A 26 0.06 -18.37 18.45
N GLN A 27 -0.01 -19.60 18.94
CA GLN A 27 -0.24 -20.76 18.07
C GLN A 27 -1.52 -20.50 17.27
N SER A 28 -1.46 -20.67 15.94
CA SER A 28 -2.64 -20.48 15.09
C SER A 28 -3.79 -21.36 15.53
N ALA A 29 -5.04 -20.91 15.35
CA ALA A 29 -6.18 -21.68 15.79
C ALA A 29 -6.29 -23.03 15.04
N VAL A 30 -6.77 -24.04 15.76
CA VAL A 30 -7.07 -25.36 15.20
C VAL A 30 -8.57 -25.42 14.89
N TYR A 31 -8.88 -25.79 13.65
CA TYR A 31 -10.24 -26.00 13.16
C TYR A 31 -10.50 -27.50 12.96
N GLN A 32 -11.75 -27.90 13.08
CA GLN A 32 -12.23 -29.20 12.62
C GLN A 32 -12.71 -29.04 11.18
N VAL A 33 -11.91 -29.51 10.23
CA VAL A 33 -12.16 -29.33 8.80
C VAL A 33 -12.37 -30.68 8.13
N GLY A 34 -13.51 -30.82 7.45
CA GLY A 34 -13.85 -32.02 6.70
C GLY A 34 -14.00 -31.71 5.23
N VAL A 35 -13.59 -32.67 4.42
CA VAL A 35 -13.42 -32.52 2.98
C VAL A 35 -14.04 -33.73 2.30
N SER A 36 -14.85 -33.50 1.27
CA SER A 36 -15.46 -34.56 0.47
C SER A 36 -15.45 -34.21 -1.02
N LYS A 37 -15.49 -35.26 -1.85
CA LYS A 37 -15.56 -35.19 -3.30
C LYS A 37 -16.48 -36.32 -3.77
N VAL A 38 -17.59 -35.98 -4.41
CA VAL A 38 -18.59 -36.93 -4.92
C VAL A 38 -18.74 -36.72 -6.41
N ASP A 39 -18.63 -37.82 -7.17
CA ASP A 39 -18.83 -37.80 -8.61
C ASP A 39 -20.30 -37.55 -8.94
N VAL A 40 -20.55 -36.60 -9.83
CA VAL A 40 -21.90 -36.27 -10.31
C VAL A 40 -22.07 -36.56 -11.79
N THR A 41 -21.09 -37.17 -12.46
CA THR A 41 -21.15 -37.52 -13.88
C THR A 41 -22.26 -38.56 -14.13
N PRO A 42 -23.24 -38.30 -14.99
CA PRO A 42 -24.21 -39.31 -15.40
C PRO A 42 -23.55 -40.36 -16.30
N ASP A 43 -24.04 -41.60 -16.20
CA ASP A 43 -23.62 -42.75 -17.03
C ASP A 43 -24.55 -42.96 -18.25
N TYR A 44 -25.40 -41.98 -18.54
CA TYR A 44 -26.36 -41.98 -19.64
C TYR A 44 -26.30 -40.64 -20.41
N PRO A 45 -26.71 -40.61 -21.70
CA PRO A 45 -26.79 -39.37 -22.47
C PRO A 45 -27.76 -38.37 -21.84
N ILE A 46 -27.38 -37.09 -21.83
CA ILE A 46 -28.21 -36.02 -21.29
C ILE A 46 -27.91 -34.70 -22.00
N ARG A 47 -28.91 -33.83 -22.17
CA ARG A 47 -28.68 -32.47 -22.69
C ARG A 47 -27.72 -31.68 -21.79
N LEU A 48 -26.77 -30.99 -22.39
CA LEU A 48 -25.89 -30.03 -21.70
C LEU A 48 -26.54 -28.64 -21.63
N ASN A 49 -26.19 -27.84 -20.61
CA ASN A 49 -26.76 -26.51 -20.40
C ASN A 49 -25.79 -25.38 -20.80
N GLY A 50 -26.32 -24.19 -21.12
CA GLY A 50 -25.55 -22.96 -21.32
C GLY A 50 -25.40 -22.48 -22.77
N PHE A 51 -25.30 -23.36 -23.76
CA PHE A 51 -25.29 -22.96 -25.18
C PHE A 51 -26.59 -23.36 -25.87
N GLY A 52 -27.39 -22.37 -26.28
CA GLY A 52 -28.73 -22.60 -26.85
C GLY A 52 -28.77 -23.35 -28.18
N PHE A 53 -27.63 -23.46 -28.88
CA PHE A 53 -27.52 -24.24 -30.12
C PHE A 53 -27.38 -25.75 -29.88
N ARG A 54 -27.02 -26.20 -28.67
CA ARG A 54 -26.88 -27.64 -28.36
C ARG A 54 -28.24 -28.27 -28.12
N ARG A 55 -28.81 -28.83 -29.18
CA ARG A 55 -30.18 -29.37 -29.17
C ARG A 55 -30.25 -30.88 -29.06
N GLU A 56 -29.13 -31.58 -28.90
CA GLU A 56 -29.07 -33.03 -28.73
C GLU A 56 -28.54 -33.41 -27.33
N GLU A 57 -28.66 -34.69 -26.96
CA GLU A 57 -28.02 -35.23 -25.75
C GLU A 57 -26.50 -35.34 -25.94
N SER A 58 -25.77 -35.41 -24.82
CA SER A 58 -24.31 -35.47 -24.79
C SER A 58 -23.74 -36.67 -25.54
N GLU A 59 -22.65 -36.45 -26.27
CA GLU A 59 -21.92 -37.44 -27.07
C GLU A 59 -20.88 -38.23 -26.27
N GLY A 60 -20.66 -37.86 -25.00
CA GLY A 60 -19.69 -38.53 -24.13
C GLY A 60 -19.22 -37.64 -22.98
N VAL A 61 -18.10 -38.03 -22.37
CA VAL A 61 -17.48 -37.35 -21.22
C VAL A 61 -16.03 -37.05 -21.58
N ASN A 62 -15.64 -35.77 -21.57
CA ASN A 62 -14.24 -35.35 -21.67
C ASN A 62 -13.55 -35.40 -20.31
N GLN A 63 -14.28 -35.01 -19.27
CA GLN A 63 -13.78 -34.90 -17.91
C GLN A 63 -14.91 -35.21 -16.93
N ARG A 64 -14.61 -36.00 -15.88
CA ARG A 64 -15.59 -36.25 -14.81
C ARG A 64 -15.88 -34.96 -14.06
N ILE A 65 -17.13 -34.79 -13.67
CA ILE A 65 -17.64 -33.61 -12.97
C ILE A 65 -17.99 -33.96 -11.53
N TRP A 66 -17.79 -33.01 -10.61
CA TRP A 66 -17.83 -33.26 -9.18
C TRP A 66 -18.71 -32.27 -8.43
N VAL A 67 -19.27 -32.74 -7.31
CA VAL A 67 -19.58 -31.87 -6.19
C VAL A 67 -18.53 -32.08 -5.10
N LYS A 68 -17.96 -30.99 -4.59
CA LYS A 68 -16.94 -31.00 -3.55
C LYS A 68 -17.40 -30.15 -2.39
N ALA A 69 -17.17 -30.60 -1.17
CA ALA A 69 -17.60 -29.89 0.02
C ALA A 69 -16.47 -29.73 1.04
N LEU A 70 -16.48 -28.59 1.71
CA LEU A 70 -15.58 -28.20 2.78
C LEU A 70 -16.41 -27.77 3.99
N ALA A 71 -16.38 -28.57 5.06
CA ALA A 71 -17.07 -28.26 6.31
C ALA A 71 -16.05 -27.74 7.34
N ILE A 72 -16.22 -26.51 7.82
CA ILE A 72 -15.27 -25.82 8.70
C ILE A 72 -15.95 -25.47 10.02
N ALA A 73 -15.47 -26.04 11.12
CA ALA A 73 -15.88 -25.71 12.48
C ALA A 73 -14.67 -25.29 13.33
N GLN A 74 -14.89 -24.43 14.32
CA GLN A 74 -13.92 -24.16 15.38
C GLN A 74 -14.51 -24.61 16.71
N GLY A 75 -13.78 -25.44 17.46
CA GLY A 75 -14.29 -26.11 18.65
C GLY A 75 -15.48 -27.04 18.35
N GLU A 76 -16.44 -27.11 19.27
CA GLU A 76 -17.68 -27.89 19.14
C GLU A 76 -18.79 -27.16 18.36
N GLY A 77 -18.50 -26.01 17.75
CA GLY A 77 -19.50 -25.25 17.00
C GLY A 77 -19.97 -25.95 15.72
N GLN A 78 -21.20 -25.66 15.29
CA GLN A 78 -21.69 -26.10 13.98
C GLN A 78 -20.80 -25.59 12.84
N PRO A 79 -20.49 -26.42 11.82
CA PRO A 79 -19.62 -26.02 10.73
C PRO A 79 -20.30 -24.99 9.81
N VAL A 80 -19.52 -24.21 9.07
CA VAL A 80 -19.97 -23.68 7.78
C VAL A 80 -19.60 -24.69 6.68
N VAL A 81 -20.48 -24.90 5.71
CA VAL A 81 -20.29 -25.86 4.62
C VAL A 81 -20.25 -25.12 3.30
N LEU A 82 -19.05 -25.06 2.71
CA LEU A 82 -18.79 -24.52 1.39
C LEU A 82 -18.80 -25.65 0.37
N LEU A 83 -19.68 -25.59 -0.61
CA LEU A 83 -19.72 -26.54 -1.72
C LEU A 83 -19.35 -25.86 -3.04
N THR A 84 -18.58 -26.56 -3.88
CA THR A 84 -18.42 -26.22 -5.30
C THR A 84 -18.97 -27.35 -6.15
N LEU A 85 -19.73 -27.01 -7.19
CA LEU A 85 -20.37 -27.95 -8.08
C LEU A 85 -20.00 -27.64 -9.53
N ASP A 86 -19.49 -28.66 -10.22
CA ASP A 86 -19.32 -28.63 -11.67
C ASP A 86 -20.70 -28.69 -12.36
N SER A 87 -21.28 -27.51 -12.58
CA SER A 87 -22.59 -27.30 -13.18
C SER A 87 -22.68 -25.89 -13.74
N LEU A 88 -23.58 -25.66 -14.71
CA LEU A 88 -24.00 -24.31 -15.09
C LEU A 88 -24.62 -23.57 -13.89
N GLY A 89 -25.43 -24.27 -13.10
CA GLY A 89 -26.13 -23.76 -11.92
C GLY A 89 -27.42 -24.50 -11.61
N ILE A 90 -27.90 -24.36 -10.37
CA ILE A 90 -29.20 -24.89 -9.90
C ILE A 90 -30.06 -23.77 -9.34
N ARG A 91 -31.38 -24.00 -9.25
CA ARG A 91 -32.31 -23.04 -8.67
C ARG A 91 -32.41 -23.15 -7.15
N LEU A 92 -32.65 -22.03 -6.47
CA LEU A 92 -32.74 -21.94 -5.01
C LEU A 92 -33.62 -23.01 -4.35
N PRO A 93 -34.81 -23.38 -4.87
CA PRO A 93 -35.64 -24.42 -4.26
C PRO A 93 -34.96 -25.79 -4.16
N MET A 94 -34.08 -26.13 -5.10
CA MET A 94 -33.32 -27.38 -5.05
C MET A 94 -32.30 -27.35 -3.90
N LEU A 95 -31.61 -26.24 -3.70
CA LEU A 95 -30.68 -26.06 -2.58
C LEU A 95 -31.41 -25.98 -1.23
N ASP A 96 -32.57 -25.31 -1.17
CA ASP A 96 -33.39 -25.25 0.04
C ASP A 96 -33.88 -26.65 0.45
N LYS A 97 -34.21 -27.51 -0.53
CA LYS A 97 -34.54 -28.91 -0.27
C LYS A 97 -33.35 -29.67 0.33
N VAL A 98 -32.14 -29.50 -0.22
CA VAL A 98 -30.92 -30.10 0.36
C VAL A 98 -30.70 -29.58 1.79
N ALA A 99 -30.83 -28.27 2.01
CA ALA A 99 -30.64 -27.66 3.32
C ALA A 99 -31.67 -28.15 4.36
N ALA A 100 -32.93 -28.35 3.96
CA ALA A 100 -33.96 -28.93 4.83
C ALA A 100 -33.57 -30.35 5.28
N ARG A 101 -33.15 -31.21 4.33
CA ARG A 101 -32.68 -32.58 4.65
C ARG A 101 -31.43 -32.58 5.53
N LEU A 102 -30.49 -31.68 5.29
CA LEU A 102 -29.29 -31.53 6.14
C LEU A 102 -29.66 -31.05 7.55
N LYS A 103 -30.60 -30.12 7.68
CA LYS A 103 -31.10 -29.64 8.97
C LYS A 103 -31.72 -30.77 9.78
N GLU A 104 -32.51 -31.64 9.16
CA GLU A 104 -33.11 -32.81 9.83
C GLU A 104 -32.05 -33.79 10.37
N ARG A 105 -30.91 -33.95 9.67
CA ARG A 105 -29.85 -34.89 10.03
C ARG A 105 -28.76 -34.33 10.95
N THR A 106 -28.53 -33.01 10.91
CA THR A 106 -27.34 -32.37 11.51
C THR A 106 -27.64 -31.07 12.27
N GLU A 107 -28.90 -30.64 12.29
CA GLU A 107 -29.35 -29.35 12.83
C GLU A 107 -28.71 -28.11 12.17
N LEU A 108 -28.03 -28.28 11.03
CA LEU A 108 -27.32 -27.22 10.34
C LEU A 108 -28.31 -26.21 9.71
N PRO A 109 -28.27 -24.92 10.10
CA PRO A 109 -29.14 -23.91 9.51
C PRO A 109 -28.75 -23.60 8.06
N ARG A 110 -29.75 -23.24 7.23
CA ARG A 110 -29.57 -22.87 5.81
C ARG A 110 -28.50 -21.79 5.59
N ALA A 111 -28.38 -20.83 6.51
CA ALA A 111 -27.40 -19.75 6.46
C ALA A 111 -25.94 -20.23 6.54
N ARG A 112 -25.69 -21.47 6.99
CA ARG A 112 -24.34 -22.08 7.07
C ARG A 112 -23.98 -22.94 5.86
N ILE A 113 -24.85 -23.01 4.84
CA ILE A 113 -24.64 -23.82 3.64
C ILE A 113 -24.49 -22.88 2.45
N VAL A 114 -23.39 -23.00 1.71
CA VAL A 114 -23.13 -22.25 0.47
C VAL A 114 -22.89 -23.27 -0.64
N LEU A 115 -23.47 -23.04 -1.82
CA LEU A 115 -23.17 -23.82 -3.02
C LEU A 115 -22.80 -22.89 -4.17
N SER A 116 -21.55 -22.96 -4.63
CA SER A 116 -21.05 -22.21 -5.78
C SER A 116 -20.92 -23.11 -7.01
N PHE A 117 -21.19 -22.58 -8.18
CA PHE A 117 -21.11 -23.32 -9.45
C PHE A 117 -19.83 -22.97 -10.20
N SER A 118 -19.21 -23.95 -10.86
CA SER A 118 -18.13 -23.66 -11.82
C SER A 118 -18.62 -22.90 -13.05
N HIS A 119 -19.94 -22.87 -13.25
CA HIS A 119 -20.59 -22.30 -14.42
C HIS A 119 -20.06 -22.88 -15.73
N SER A 120 -19.68 -24.17 -15.72
CA SER A 120 -19.24 -24.86 -16.93
C SER A 120 -20.42 -25.06 -17.87
N HIS A 121 -20.26 -24.58 -19.11
CA HIS A 121 -21.22 -24.82 -20.17
C HIS A 121 -21.17 -26.28 -20.67
N THR A 122 -20.20 -27.10 -20.29
CA THR A 122 -20.15 -28.51 -20.71
C THR A 122 -20.76 -29.45 -19.66
N THR A 123 -21.73 -29.00 -18.87
CA THR A 123 -22.35 -29.80 -17.79
C THR A 123 -23.82 -30.13 -18.06
N PRO A 124 -24.35 -31.23 -17.48
CA PRO A 124 -25.74 -31.63 -17.69
C PRO A 124 -26.77 -30.58 -17.27
N LYS A 125 -27.87 -30.48 -18.02
CA LYS A 125 -29.02 -29.65 -17.67
C LYS A 125 -29.78 -30.24 -16.48
N VAL A 126 -30.27 -29.33 -15.63
CA VAL A 126 -31.20 -29.59 -14.53
C VAL A 126 -32.48 -28.79 -14.71
N ASN A 127 -33.53 -29.17 -14.00
CA ASN A 127 -34.81 -28.44 -14.01
C ASN A 127 -34.69 -27.04 -13.40
N GLY A 128 -35.36 -26.06 -14.01
CA GLY A 128 -35.45 -24.68 -13.53
C GLY A 128 -34.28 -23.78 -13.93
N ALA A 129 -33.13 -24.34 -14.33
CA ALA A 129 -31.93 -23.60 -14.71
C ALA A 129 -31.94 -23.32 -16.22
N SER A 130 -32.28 -22.09 -16.61
CA SER A 130 -32.46 -21.64 -18.00
C SER A 130 -33.41 -22.55 -18.79
N ASP A 131 -34.68 -22.61 -18.37
CA ASP A 131 -35.68 -23.51 -18.95
C ASP A 131 -35.94 -23.29 -20.44
N ASN A 132 -35.72 -22.06 -20.92
CA ASN A 132 -35.95 -21.69 -22.32
C ASN A 132 -34.65 -21.59 -23.13
N ILE A 133 -33.53 -22.12 -22.62
CA ILE A 133 -32.20 -21.99 -23.26
C ILE A 133 -32.17 -22.45 -24.73
N PHE A 134 -32.93 -23.49 -25.08
CA PHE A 134 -32.95 -24.05 -26.44
C PHE A 134 -33.96 -23.36 -27.38
N SER A 135 -34.76 -22.42 -26.87
CA SER A 135 -35.82 -21.71 -27.62
C SER A 135 -36.83 -22.65 -28.29
N GLN A 136 -37.01 -23.85 -27.75
CA GLN A 136 -37.94 -24.88 -28.20
C GLN A 136 -38.24 -25.84 -27.05
N ALA A 137 -39.32 -26.61 -27.19
CA ALA A 137 -39.66 -27.65 -26.24
C ALA A 137 -38.58 -28.74 -26.21
N ILE A 138 -38.25 -29.22 -25.02
CA ILE A 138 -37.36 -30.37 -24.85
C ILE A 138 -38.17 -31.64 -25.16
N PRO A 139 -37.68 -32.54 -26.02
CA PRO A 139 -38.34 -33.83 -26.26
C PRO A 139 -38.58 -34.59 -24.96
N ALA A 140 -39.73 -35.23 -24.82
CA ALA A 140 -40.14 -35.91 -23.59
C ALA A 140 -39.12 -36.95 -23.10
N ALA A 141 -38.43 -37.64 -24.02
CA ALA A 141 -37.35 -38.57 -23.68
C ALA A 141 -36.16 -37.86 -23.00
N HIS A 142 -35.70 -36.74 -23.55
CA HIS A 142 -34.58 -35.98 -22.99
C HIS A 142 -34.99 -35.34 -21.65
N GLN A 143 -36.25 -34.90 -21.53
CA GLN A 143 -36.77 -34.35 -20.28
C GLN A 143 -36.77 -35.39 -19.14
N LYS A 144 -37.08 -36.66 -19.42
CA LYS A 144 -37.00 -37.74 -18.41
C LYS A 144 -35.57 -37.91 -17.86
N HIS A 145 -34.55 -37.82 -18.71
CA HIS A 145 -33.14 -37.86 -18.28
C HIS A 145 -32.76 -36.66 -17.42
N ILE A 146 -33.23 -35.46 -17.77
CA ILE A 146 -33.04 -34.23 -16.96
C ILE A 146 -33.74 -34.36 -15.60
N ASP A 147 -34.97 -34.87 -15.56
CA ASP A 147 -35.73 -35.08 -14.32
C ASP A 147 -35.02 -36.09 -13.41
N ARG A 148 -34.54 -37.19 -13.98
CA ARG A 148 -33.72 -38.20 -13.27
C ARG A 148 -32.46 -37.55 -12.72
N TYR A 149 -31.70 -36.85 -13.55
CA TYR A 149 -30.44 -36.23 -13.15
C TYR A 149 -30.64 -35.19 -12.05
N THR A 150 -31.71 -34.39 -12.14
CA THR A 150 -32.04 -33.38 -11.11
C THR A 150 -32.24 -34.04 -9.73
N ARG A 151 -32.93 -35.19 -9.67
CA ARG A 151 -33.10 -35.95 -8.41
C ARG A 151 -31.77 -36.51 -7.92
N GLU A 152 -31.04 -37.20 -8.79
CA GLU A 152 -29.73 -37.79 -8.44
C GLU A 152 -28.74 -36.74 -7.96
N LEU A 153 -28.67 -35.59 -8.63
CA LEU A 153 -27.81 -34.49 -8.24
C LEU A 153 -28.21 -33.91 -6.89
N THR A 154 -29.51 -33.79 -6.59
CA THR A 154 -29.99 -33.35 -5.27
C THR A 154 -29.45 -34.27 -4.17
N ASP A 155 -29.55 -35.59 -4.37
CA ASP A 155 -29.07 -36.58 -3.41
C ASP A 155 -27.54 -36.59 -3.29
N ARG A 156 -26.81 -36.36 -4.40
CA ARG A 156 -25.33 -36.29 -4.41
C ARG A 156 -24.80 -35.03 -3.72
N ILE A 157 -25.48 -33.88 -3.85
CA ILE A 157 -25.13 -32.64 -3.13
C ILE A 157 -25.30 -32.86 -1.62
N GLU A 158 -26.43 -33.45 -1.19
CA GLU A 158 -26.66 -33.80 0.22
C GLU A 158 -25.57 -34.74 0.74
N ARG A 159 -25.26 -35.80 -0.01
CA ARG A 159 -24.21 -36.77 0.34
C ARG A 159 -22.85 -36.11 0.52
N ALA A 160 -22.45 -35.21 -0.38
CA ALA A 160 -21.18 -34.51 -0.28
C ALA A 160 -21.11 -33.65 0.98
N ALA A 161 -22.18 -32.89 1.28
CA ALA A 161 -22.26 -32.10 2.50
C ALA A 161 -22.15 -32.96 3.76
N LEU A 162 -22.94 -34.05 3.86
CA LEU A 162 -22.89 -34.98 4.99
C LEU A 162 -21.49 -35.60 5.16
N ALA A 163 -20.90 -36.09 4.07
CA ALA A 163 -19.56 -36.70 4.12
C ALA A 163 -18.48 -35.71 4.59
N ALA A 164 -18.58 -34.42 4.19
CA ALA A 164 -17.65 -33.40 4.69
C ALA A 164 -17.90 -33.07 6.17
N ILE A 165 -19.16 -33.04 6.62
CA ILE A 165 -19.52 -32.85 8.03
C ILE A 165 -18.96 -34.02 8.88
N GLU A 166 -19.13 -35.26 8.43
CA GLU A 166 -18.71 -36.44 9.19
C GLU A 166 -17.18 -36.62 9.22
N ASN A 167 -16.48 -36.29 8.12
CA ASN A 167 -15.04 -36.49 7.98
C ASN A 167 -14.19 -35.28 8.44
N ARG A 168 -14.64 -34.55 9.47
CA ARG A 168 -13.86 -33.43 10.03
C ARG A 168 -12.62 -33.92 10.77
N LYS A 169 -11.49 -33.27 10.51
CA LYS A 169 -10.20 -33.56 11.17
C LYS A 169 -9.51 -32.25 11.58
N PRO A 170 -8.65 -32.25 12.60
CA PRO A 170 -7.87 -31.08 12.99
C PRO A 170 -7.05 -30.50 11.84
N SER A 171 -7.17 -29.20 11.63
CA SER A 171 -6.54 -28.46 10.52
C SER A 171 -6.26 -27.01 10.88
N ARG A 172 -5.32 -26.40 10.16
CA ARG A 172 -5.03 -24.96 10.18
C ARG A 172 -5.53 -24.34 8.88
N LEU A 173 -6.09 -23.14 8.98
CA LEU A 173 -6.58 -22.37 7.85
C LEU A 173 -5.70 -21.16 7.62
N SER A 174 -5.41 -20.88 6.36
CA SER A 174 -4.65 -19.71 5.95
C SER A 174 -5.06 -19.27 4.56
N TRP A 175 -4.89 -17.99 4.24
CA TRP A 175 -5.33 -17.44 2.96
C TRP A 175 -4.33 -16.45 2.36
N SER A 176 -4.46 -16.24 1.06
CA SER A 176 -3.78 -15.16 0.32
C SER A 176 -4.60 -14.81 -0.92
N VAL A 177 -4.30 -13.67 -1.54
CA VAL A 177 -4.84 -13.28 -2.85
C VAL A 177 -3.70 -13.25 -3.85
N GLY A 178 -3.84 -14.01 -4.92
CA GLY A 178 -2.93 -14.01 -6.07
C GLY A 178 -3.51 -13.26 -7.27
N LYS A 179 -2.90 -13.45 -8.44
CA LYS A 179 -3.37 -12.85 -9.69
C LYS A 179 -3.27 -13.81 -10.88
N VAL A 180 -4.32 -13.87 -11.69
CA VAL A 180 -4.37 -14.65 -12.96
C VAL A 180 -4.98 -13.79 -14.07
N THR A 181 -4.42 -13.85 -15.28
CA THR A 181 -4.64 -12.81 -16.31
C THR A 181 -5.35 -13.27 -17.58
N PHE A 182 -5.84 -14.52 -17.66
CA PHE A 182 -6.50 -14.99 -18.90
C PHE A 182 -7.93 -14.48 -19.09
N ALA A 183 -8.58 -13.89 -18.08
CA ALA A 183 -9.89 -13.28 -18.23
C ALA A 183 -9.83 -11.96 -19.01
N LYS A 184 -10.85 -11.70 -19.84
CA LYS A 184 -11.01 -10.46 -20.60
C LYS A 184 -12.47 -10.03 -20.62
N ASN A 185 -12.72 -8.72 -20.51
CA ASN A 185 -14.05 -8.17 -20.71
C ASN A 185 -14.56 -8.44 -22.13
N ARG A 186 -15.71 -9.12 -22.25
CA ARG A 186 -16.32 -9.53 -23.52
C ARG A 186 -17.34 -8.53 -24.06
N ARG A 187 -17.67 -7.49 -23.28
CA ARG A 187 -18.70 -6.49 -23.61
C ARG A 187 -18.07 -5.21 -24.14
N THR A 188 -17.01 -4.73 -23.47
CA THR A 188 -16.34 -3.48 -23.79
C THR A 188 -14.85 -3.71 -23.95
N ALA A 189 -14.28 -3.31 -25.09
CA ALA A 189 -12.85 -3.42 -25.33
C ALA A 189 -12.07 -2.57 -24.31
N GLY A 190 -11.16 -3.19 -23.57
CA GLY A 190 -10.47 -2.52 -22.45
C GLY A 190 -11.37 -2.25 -21.24
N GLY A 191 -12.56 -2.86 -21.20
CA GLY A 191 -13.49 -2.76 -20.08
C GLY A 191 -12.95 -3.40 -18.79
N PRO A 192 -13.67 -3.25 -17.66
CA PRO A 192 -13.22 -3.72 -16.36
C PRO A 192 -13.02 -5.25 -16.32
N VAL A 193 -11.99 -5.68 -15.59
CA VAL A 193 -11.63 -7.09 -15.38
C VAL A 193 -11.16 -7.26 -13.94
N ASP A 194 -11.54 -8.36 -13.30
CA ASP A 194 -11.08 -8.73 -11.96
C ASP A 194 -10.12 -9.92 -12.07
N HIS A 195 -8.83 -9.63 -11.90
CA HIS A 195 -7.77 -10.61 -12.03
C HIS A 195 -7.35 -11.25 -10.70
N ASP A 196 -7.99 -10.86 -9.59
CA ASP A 196 -7.64 -11.40 -8.28
C ASP A 196 -8.00 -12.90 -8.21
N LEU A 197 -7.08 -13.69 -7.64
CA LEU A 197 -7.26 -15.12 -7.36
C LEU A 197 -7.20 -15.32 -5.83
N PRO A 198 -8.29 -15.08 -5.09
CA PRO A 198 -8.37 -15.47 -3.69
C PRO A 198 -8.18 -16.98 -3.50
N MET A 199 -7.37 -17.35 -2.52
CA MET A 199 -7.06 -18.74 -2.17
C MET A 199 -7.16 -18.96 -0.66
N LEU A 200 -7.97 -19.93 -0.26
CA LEU A 200 -7.97 -20.50 1.11
C LEU A 200 -7.28 -21.86 1.08
N ALA A 201 -6.26 -22.01 1.90
CA ALA A 201 -5.51 -23.25 2.10
C ALA A 201 -5.87 -23.90 3.43
N VAL A 202 -6.23 -25.17 3.37
CA VAL A 202 -6.51 -26.03 4.52
C VAL A 202 -5.34 -27.00 4.67
N LYS A 203 -4.59 -26.88 5.77
CA LYS A 203 -3.48 -27.78 6.08
C LYS A 203 -3.82 -28.65 7.28
N SER A 204 -3.37 -29.91 7.32
CA SER A 204 -3.35 -30.68 8.56
C SER A 204 -2.29 -30.14 9.52
N LEU A 205 -2.30 -30.63 10.76
CA LEU A 205 -1.36 -30.20 11.79
C LEU A 205 0.11 -30.54 11.46
N ASP A 206 0.34 -31.54 10.61
CA ASP A 206 1.65 -31.94 10.06
C ASP A 206 2.08 -31.12 8.83
N GLY A 207 1.25 -30.17 8.37
CA GLY A 207 1.55 -29.27 7.26
C GLY A 207 1.08 -29.74 5.88
N ASN A 208 0.53 -30.95 5.74
CA ASN A 208 0.02 -31.44 4.46
C ASN A 208 -1.22 -30.65 3.99
N VAL A 209 -1.27 -30.30 2.71
CA VAL A 209 -2.42 -29.61 2.11
C VAL A 209 -3.57 -30.61 1.92
N ARG A 210 -4.73 -30.34 2.53
CA ARG A 210 -5.92 -31.20 2.46
C ARG A 210 -6.96 -30.67 1.50
N ALA A 211 -7.10 -29.36 1.42
CA ALA A 211 -8.00 -28.71 0.49
C ALA A 211 -7.49 -27.32 0.10
N ILE A 212 -7.81 -26.93 -1.13
CA ILE A 212 -7.59 -25.60 -1.67
C ILE A 212 -8.95 -25.11 -2.19
N TYR A 213 -9.41 -23.96 -1.71
CA TYR A 213 -10.53 -23.24 -2.31
C TYR A 213 -9.99 -22.02 -3.05
N VAL A 214 -10.35 -21.87 -4.32
CA VAL A 214 -10.03 -20.69 -5.13
C VAL A 214 -11.28 -20.14 -5.82
N SER A 215 -11.25 -18.86 -6.13
CA SER A 215 -12.29 -18.21 -6.92
C SER A 215 -11.67 -17.33 -8.01
N TYR A 216 -12.21 -17.38 -9.23
CA TYR A 216 -11.72 -16.56 -10.34
C TYR A 216 -12.89 -16.03 -11.18
N ALA A 217 -12.87 -14.75 -11.52
CA ALA A 217 -13.97 -14.06 -12.21
C ALA A 217 -13.92 -14.28 -13.72
N CYS A 218 -14.27 -15.48 -14.19
CA CYS A 218 -14.28 -15.80 -15.61
C CYS A 218 -15.34 -16.85 -15.95
N HIS A 219 -16.00 -16.73 -17.10
CA HIS A 219 -16.88 -17.78 -17.60
C HIS A 219 -16.11 -19.07 -17.96
N CYS A 220 -16.70 -20.22 -17.65
CA CYS A 220 -16.24 -21.54 -18.12
C CYS A 220 -16.88 -21.88 -19.49
N VAL A 221 -16.35 -21.21 -20.53
CA VAL A 221 -16.86 -21.28 -21.91
C VAL A 221 -15.77 -21.62 -22.93
N THR A 222 -14.59 -22.06 -22.50
CA THR A 222 -13.52 -22.41 -23.45
C THR A 222 -13.95 -23.60 -24.30
N LEU A 223 -14.68 -24.55 -23.72
CA LEU A 223 -15.21 -25.71 -24.42
C LEU A 223 -16.67 -25.52 -24.82
N SER A 224 -17.01 -25.95 -26.03
CA SER A 224 -18.38 -25.90 -26.57
C SER A 224 -18.79 -27.15 -27.34
N ASP A 225 -17.97 -28.20 -27.29
CA ASP A 225 -18.36 -29.51 -27.79
C ASP A 225 -19.49 -30.11 -26.94
N ASN A 226 -20.16 -31.14 -27.47
CA ASN A 226 -21.32 -31.72 -26.84
C ASN A 226 -20.94 -32.87 -25.88
N LYS A 227 -19.86 -32.70 -25.12
CA LYS A 227 -19.35 -33.68 -24.16
C LYS A 227 -19.32 -33.11 -22.75
N ILE A 228 -19.48 -33.98 -21.75
CA ILE A 228 -19.52 -33.60 -20.34
C ILE A 228 -18.11 -33.22 -19.86
N GLY A 229 -17.97 -32.07 -19.19
CA GLY A 229 -16.71 -31.60 -18.63
C GLY A 229 -16.82 -30.38 -17.70
N GLY A 230 -15.74 -30.11 -16.96
CA GLY A 230 -15.65 -28.98 -16.03
C GLY A 230 -15.04 -27.71 -16.64
N ASP A 231 -14.72 -27.72 -17.95
CA ASP A 231 -14.00 -26.63 -18.64
C ASP A 231 -12.67 -26.29 -17.93
N TRP A 232 -12.14 -25.08 -18.07
CA TRP A 232 -10.89 -24.68 -17.42
C TRP A 232 -10.94 -24.83 -15.89
N ALA A 233 -12.11 -24.69 -15.25
CA ALA A 233 -12.25 -24.86 -13.81
C ALA A 233 -12.02 -26.32 -13.40
N GLY A 234 -12.56 -27.28 -14.15
CA GLY A 234 -12.30 -28.70 -13.93
C GLY A 234 -10.83 -29.06 -14.15
N TYR A 235 -10.18 -28.52 -15.19
CA TYR A 235 -8.73 -28.71 -15.38
C TYR A 235 -7.90 -28.05 -14.27
N ALA A 236 -8.28 -26.88 -13.77
CA ALA A 236 -7.64 -26.24 -12.63
C ALA A 236 -7.71 -27.15 -11.38
N GLN A 237 -8.86 -27.76 -11.13
CA GLN A 237 -9.03 -28.72 -10.05
C GLN A 237 -8.04 -29.88 -10.18
N GLU A 238 -8.01 -30.56 -11.35
CA GLU A 238 -7.10 -31.68 -11.57
C GLU A 238 -5.63 -31.28 -11.43
N MET A 239 -5.24 -30.12 -11.94
CA MET A 239 -3.85 -29.66 -11.90
C MET A 239 -3.40 -29.29 -10.50
N ILE A 240 -4.26 -28.68 -9.69
CA ILE A 240 -3.99 -28.46 -8.26
C ILE A 240 -3.86 -29.81 -7.54
N GLU A 241 -4.79 -30.73 -7.75
CA GLU A 241 -4.79 -32.05 -7.10
C GLU A 241 -3.57 -32.90 -7.52
N ARG A 242 -3.10 -32.80 -8.77
CA ARG A 242 -1.87 -33.45 -9.25
C ARG A 242 -0.61 -32.86 -8.60
N ARG A 243 -0.55 -31.54 -8.43
CA ARG A 243 0.60 -30.84 -7.81
C ARG A 243 0.67 -31.04 -6.30
N PHE A 244 -0.49 -31.25 -5.66
CA PHE A 244 -0.61 -31.45 -4.22
C PHE A 244 -1.38 -32.74 -3.93
N PRO A 245 -0.73 -33.92 -4.02
CA PRO A 245 -1.39 -35.21 -3.80
C PRO A 245 -2.12 -35.27 -2.46
N GLY A 246 -3.34 -35.81 -2.45
CA GLY A 246 -4.21 -35.85 -1.26
C GLY A 246 -5.02 -34.59 -1.00
N THR A 247 -4.84 -33.53 -1.81
CA THR A 247 -5.67 -32.32 -1.78
C THR A 247 -6.99 -32.52 -2.53
N VAL A 248 -8.06 -31.89 -2.07
CA VAL A 248 -9.27 -31.64 -2.87
C VAL A 248 -9.33 -30.17 -3.27
N ALA A 249 -9.39 -29.89 -4.58
CA ALA A 249 -9.44 -28.54 -5.09
C ALA A 249 -10.89 -28.11 -5.37
N LEU A 250 -11.36 -27.07 -4.67
CA LEU A 250 -12.65 -26.43 -4.85
C LEU A 250 -12.45 -25.16 -5.68
N VAL A 251 -13.11 -25.07 -6.84
CA VAL A 251 -13.02 -23.91 -7.73
C VAL A 251 -14.41 -23.27 -7.84
N ALA A 252 -14.51 -22.03 -7.38
CA ALA A 252 -15.68 -21.18 -7.52
C ALA A 252 -15.44 -20.09 -8.58
N ILE A 253 -16.51 -19.43 -8.99
CA ILE A 253 -16.44 -18.34 -9.97
C ILE A 253 -16.76 -17.01 -9.29
N GLY A 254 -15.92 -16.01 -9.53
CA GLY A 254 -16.10 -14.65 -9.05
C GLY A 254 -17.14 -13.87 -9.85
N ALA A 255 -17.43 -12.63 -9.47
CA ALA A 255 -18.29 -11.76 -10.27
C ALA A 255 -17.58 -11.37 -11.59
N GLY A 256 -17.98 -12.01 -12.68
CA GLY A 256 -17.33 -11.90 -13.99
C GLY A 256 -18.25 -12.33 -15.12
N SER A 257 -19.55 -12.06 -15.02
CA SER A 257 -20.49 -12.47 -16.07
C SER A 257 -20.29 -11.77 -17.42
N ASP A 258 -19.55 -10.66 -17.42
CA ASP A 258 -19.06 -9.95 -18.59
C ASP A 258 -17.59 -10.30 -18.94
N GLN A 259 -17.04 -11.37 -18.36
CA GLN A 259 -15.67 -11.83 -18.59
C GLN A 259 -15.64 -13.22 -19.22
N ASN A 260 -14.97 -13.34 -20.37
CA ASN A 260 -14.63 -14.62 -20.99
C ASN A 260 -13.12 -14.87 -20.90
N PRO A 261 -12.66 -16.11 -21.09
CA PRO A 261 -11.27 -16.37 -21.35
C PRO A 261 -10.83 -15.62 -22.61
N GLN A 262 -9.61 -15.08 -22.64
CA GLN A 262 -9.07 -14.33 -23.77
C GLN A 262 -9.04 -15.16 -25.06
N SER A 263 -8.95 -16.49 -24.95
CA SER A 263 -9.09 -17.41 -26.07
C SER A 263 -10.46 -17.35 -26.73
N GLY A 264 -11.50 -16.91 -26.02
CA GLY A 264 -12.89 -17.14 -26.42
C GLY A 264 -13.27 -18.62 -26.37
N VAL A 265 -14.36 -18.95 -27.06
CA VAL A 265 -14.89 -20.32 -27.20
C VAL A 265 -14.07 -21.08 -28.25
N GLN A 266 -13.61 -22.29 -27.94
CA GLN A 266 -12.61 -23.03 -28.71
C GLN A 266 -13.07 -24.44 -29.16
N GLY A 267 -14.37 -24.75 -29.10
CA GLY A 267 -14.86 -26.07 -29.51
C GLY A 267 -14.42 -27.15 -28.52
N GLY A 268 -13.82 -28.24 -29.02
CA GLY A 268 -13.34 -29.36 -28.20
C GLY A 268 -11.85 -29.31 -27.82
N LYS A 269 -11.19 -28.14 -27.92
CA LYS A 269 -9.74 -27.98 -27.66
C LYS A 269 -9.40 -27.99 -26.17
N THR A 270 -9.40 -29.19 -25.59
CA THR A 270 -9.11 -29.43 -24.17
C THR A 270 -7.76 -28.88 -23.72
N GLU A 271 -6.76 -28.82 -24.59
CA GLU A 271 -5.42 -28.30 -24.30
C GLU A 271 -5.43 -26.81 -23.94
N ILE A 272 -6.36 -26.01 -24.49
CA ILE A 272 -6.49 -24.59 -24.16
C ILE A 272 -7.13 -24.42 -22.78
N ALA A 273 -8.20 -25.17 -22.50
CA ALA A 273 -8.84 -25.17 -21.19
C ALA A 273 -7.87 -25.68 -20.09
N ALA A 274 -7.05 -26.67 -20.41
CA ALA A 274 -5.99 -27.16 -19.55
C ALA A 274 -4.93 -26.08 -19.28
N ALA A 275 -4.44 -25.37 -20.30
CA ALA A 275 -3.47 -24.28 -20.11
C ALA A 275 -4.01 -23.14 -19.22
N GLN A 276 -5.30 -22.83 -19.31
CA GLN A 276 -5.95 -21.85 -18.43
C GLN A 276 -6.04 -22.36 -16.98
N GLY A 277 -6.45 -23.61 -16.79
CA GLY A 277 -6.43 -24.25 -15.47
C GLY A 277 -5.03 -24.32 -14.85
N ASP A 278 -4.03 -24.48 -15.69
CA ASP A 278 -2.62 -24.56 -15.27
C ASP A 278 -2.09 -23.21 -14.78
N GLN A 279 -2.56 -22.08 -15.32
CA GLN A 279 -2.24 -20.76 -14.78
C GLN A 279 -2.73 -20.59 -13.34
N ILE A 280 -3.93 -21.10 -13.03
CA ILE A 280 -4.47 -21.09 -11.66
C ILE A 280 -3.62 -21.99 -10.76
N ALA A 281 -3.32 -23.22 -11.21
CA ALA A 281 -2.51 -24.16 -10.43
C ALA A 281 -1.07 -23.65 -10.19
N HIS A 282 -0.50 -22.90 -11.14
CA HIS A 282 0.78 -22.20 -11.00
C HIS A 282 0.73 -21.11 -9.94
N GLU A 283 -0.30 -20.28 -9.97
CA GLU A 283 -0.43 -19.22 -8.98
C GLU A 283 -0.67 -19.77 -7.57
N VAL A 284 -1.50 -20.80 -7.42
CA VAL A 284 -1.69 -21.53 -6.14
C VAL A 284 -0.35 -22.04 -5.60
N ALA A 285 0.48 -22.65 -6.45
CA ALA A 285 1.78 -23.17 -6.03
C ALA A 285 2.77 -22.06 -5.62
N ARG A 286 2.72 -20.90 -6.29
CA ARG A 286 3.50 -19.72 -5.90
C ARG A 286 3.05 -19.18 -4.55
N LEU A 287 1.74 -19.03 -4.34
CA LEU A 287 1.16 -18.52 -3.09
C LEU A 287 1.50 -19.42 -1.90
N LEU A 288 1.40 -20.75 -2.05
CA LEU A 288 1.70 -21.70 -0.98
C LEU A 288 3.18 -21.68 -0.52
N LYS A 289 4.10 -21.13 -1.31
CA LYS A 289 5.50 -20.93 -0.96
C LYS A 289 5.76 -19.61 -0.22
N ALA A 290 4.83 -18.65 -0.29
CA ALA A 290 4.92 -17.37 0.40
C ALA A 290 4.28 -17.45 1.81
N PRO A 291 4.60 -16.51 2.73
CA PRO A 291 3.84 -16.37 3.96
C PRO A 291 2.35 -16.14 3.68
N LEU A 292 1.49 -16.92 4.34
CA LEU A 292 0.04 -16.83 4.22
C LEU A 292 -0.57 -16.18 5.48
N ASN A 293 -1.72 -15.53 5.32
CA ASN A 293 -2.47 -14.95 6.43
C ASN A 293 -3.20 -16.07 7.17
N ALA A 294 -2.83 -16.36 8.42
CA ALA A 294 -3.51 -17.36 9.24
C ALA A 294 -4.93 -16.88 9.64
N LEU A 295 -5.88 -17.81 9.71
CA LEU A 295 -7.18 -17.55 10.33
C LEU A 295 -7.20 -18.10 11.76
N ASN A 296 -7.74 -17.32 12.68
CA ASN A 296 -7.90 -17.66 14.09
C ASN A 296 -9.32 -17.45 14.60
N ALA A 297 -10.14 -16.65 13.91
CA ALA A 297 -11.51 -16.37 14.34
C ALA A 297 -12.50 -17.50 13.97
N LYS A 298 -13.56 -17.64 14.77
CA LYS A 298 -14.66 -18.58 14.52
C LYS A 298 -15.46 -18.13 13.28
N PRO A 299 -15.84 -19.04 12.36
CA PRO A 299 -16.67 -18.68 11.22
C PRO A 299 -18.10 -18.33 11.65
N ALA A 300 -18.56 -17.16 11.21
CA ALA A 300 -19.95 -16.72 11.28
C ALA A 300 -20.54 -16.67 9.85
N ALA A 301 -21.84 -16.91 9.73
CA ALA A 301 -22.51 -16.90 8.44
C ALA A 301 -23.83 -16.14 8.53
N GLN A 302 -24.12 -15.30 7.54
CA GLN A 302 -25.36 -14.57 7.41
C GLN A 302 -25.97 -14.83 6.03
N LEU A 303 -27.29 -14.91 5.96
CA LEU A 303 -28.05 -15.07 4.73
C LEU A 303 -29.27 -14.17 4.81
N GLN A 304 -29.41 -13.28 3.84
CA GLN A 304 -30.61 -12.45 3.66
C GLN A 304 -31.14 -12.64 2.25
N ARG A 305 -32.47 -12.61 2.12
CA ARG A 305 -33.17 -12.57 0.85
C ARG A 305 -33.68 -11.16 0.59
N ILE A 306 -33.40 -10.63 -0.58
CA ILE A 306 -33.91 -9.33 -1.03
C ILE A 306 -34.69 -9.48 -2.33
N ASP A 307 -35.62 -8.56 -2.56
CA ASP A 307 -36.38 -8.53 -3.80
C ASP A 307 -35.63 -7.74 -4.87
N LEU A 308 -35.32 -8.37 -6.01
CA LEU A 308 -34.88 -7.66 -7.20
C LEU A 308 -36.07 -7.45 -8.15
N PRO A 309 -36.62 -6.23 -8.26
CA PRO A 309 -37.81 -5.98 -9.04
C PRO A 309 -37.54 -6.11 -10.55
N LEU A 310 -38.52 -6.66 -11.27
CA LEU A 310 -38.56 -6.63 -12.73
C LEU A 310 -39.23 -5.33 -13.21
N ASN A 311 -39.01 -4.99 -14.47
CA ASN A 311 -39.75 -3.94 -15.15
C ASN A 311 -41.26 -4.29 -15.26
N PRO A 312 -42.13 -3.34 -15.62
CA PRO A 312 -43.53 -3.63 -15.88
C PRO A 312 -43.69 -4.82 -16.83
N LEU A 313 -44.63 -5.71 -16.49
CA LEU A 313 -44.90 -6.90 -17.29
C LEU A 313 -45.48 -6.50 -18.65
N PRO A 314 -45.07 -7.16 -19.75
CA PRO A 314 -45.79 -7.06 -21.00
C PRO A 314 -47.26 -7.48 -20.84
N THR A 315 -48.14 -6.81 -21.56
CA THR A 315 -49.56 -7.21 -21.64
C THR A 315 -49.69 -8.56 -22.35
N ARG A 316 -50.83 -9.23 -22.16
CA ARG A 316 -51.16 -10.45 -22.93
C ARG A 316 -51.01 -10.22 -24.44
N GLU A 317 -51.56 -9.12 -24.96
CA GLU A 317 -51.48 -8.76 -26.38
C GLU A 317 -50.01 -8.60 -26.84
N GLN A 318 -49.16 -7.95 -26.04
CA GLN A 318 -47.73 -7.83 -26.34
C GLN A 318 -47.05 -9.19 -26.38
N PHE A 319 -47.38 -10.11 -25.45
CA PHE A 319 -46.88 -11.49 -25.52
C PHE A 319 -47.37 -12.23 -26.76
N GLU A 320 -48.62 -12.06 -27.18
CA GLU A 320 -49.16 -12.66 -28.42
C GLU A 320 -48.42 -12.15 -29.66
N GLN A 321 -48.15 -10.84 -29.74
CA GLN A 321 -47.34 -10.24 -30.80
C GLN A 321 -45.90 -10.75 -30.81
N MET A 322 -45.28 -10.90 -29.63
CA MET A 322 -43.93 -11.47 -29.51
C MET A 322 -43.90 -12.94 -29.93
N ALA A 323 -44.88 -13.73 -29.50
CA ALA A 323 -45.00 -15.14 -29.85
C ALA A 323 -45.10 -15.34 -31.37
N ALA A 324 -45.88 -14.50 -32.05
CA ALA A 324 -46.03 -14.53 -33.51
C ALA A 324 -44.72 -14.26 -34.28
N LYS A 325 -43.77 -13.50 -33.69
CA LYS A 325 -42.46 -13.20 -34.31
C LYS A 325 -41.47 -14.36 -34.22
N GLY A 326 -41.72 -15.37 -33.39
CA GLY A 326 -40.84 -16.52 -33.21
C GLY A 326 -39.47 -16.19 -32.57
N GLY A 327 -38.51 -17.09 -32.73
CA GLY A 327 -37.18 -16.99 -32.10
C GLY A 327 -37.21 -17.13 -30.56
N PRO A 328 -36.10 -16.84 -29.87
CA PRO A 328 -36.02 -16.97 -28.41
C PRO A 328 -37.08 -16.16 -27.67
N ALA A 329 -37.28 -14.90 -28.08
CA ALA A 329 -38.28 -14.02 -27.48
C ALA A 329 -39.72 -14.52 -27.71
N GLY A 330 -40.04 -15.00 -28.91
CA GLY A 330 -41.35 -15.55 -29.21
C GLY A 330 -41.63 -16.86 -28.48
N TYR A 331 -40.65 -17.77 -28.39
CA TYR A 331 -40.78 -18.97 -27.58
C TYR A 331 -40.96 -18.63 -26.09
N ASN A 332 -40.21 -17.67 -25.55
CA ASN A 332 -40.43 -17.23 -24.18
C ASN A 332 -41.84 -16.67 -23.99
N ALA A 333 -42.31 -15.81 -24.89
CA ALA A 333 -43.66 -15.25 -24.83
C ALA A 333 -44.74 -16.33 -24.86
N SER A 334 -44.61 -17.36 -25.70
CA SER A 334 -45.55 -18.50 -25.71
C SER A 334 -45.58 -19.24 -24.38
N THR A 335 -44.42 -19.41 -23.70
CA THR A 335 -44.40 -20.00 -22.34
C THR A 335 -45.09 -19.11 -21.29
N LYS A 336 -45.11 -17.78 -21.48
CA LYS A 336 -45.81 -16.84 -20.58
C LYS A 336 -47.32 -16.87 -20.82
N LEU A 337 -47.75 -16.90 -22.08
CA LEU A 337 -49.16 -17.06 -22.43
C LEU A 337 -49.72 -18.37 -21.86
N ALA A 338 -49.01 -19.48 -22.06
CA ALA A 338 -49.42 -20.77 -21.50
C ALA A 338 -49.50 -20.79 -19.97
N ARG A 339 -48.69 -19.97 -19.27
CA ARG A 339 -48.82 -19.76 -17.82
C ARG A 339 -50.07 -18.97 -17.48
N LEU A 340 -50.31 -17.86 -18.17
CA LEU A 340 -51.50 -17.03 -17.99
C LEU A 340 -52.80 -17.82 -18.28
N ASP A 341 -52.80 -18.68 -19.31
CA ASP A 341 -53.94 -19.55 -19.66
C ASP A 341 -54.29 -20.53 -18.53
N ARG A 342 -53.29 -20.97 -17.75
CA ARG A 342 -53.50 -21.81 -16.56
C ARG A 342 -53.91 -21.02 -15.31
N GLY A 343 -53.98 -19.70 -15.39
CA GLY A 343 -54.21 -18.83 -14.24
C GLY A 343 -52.98 -18.60 -13.36
N ASP A 344 -51.78 -18.97 -13.82
CA ASP A 344 -50.53 -18.76 -13.08
C ASP A 344 -50.18 -17.26 -13.04
N LYS A 345 -49.64 -16.79 -11.91
CA LYS A 345 -49.05 -15.44 -11.82
C LYS A 345 -47.65 -15.44 -12.42
N LEU A 346 -47.34 -14.42 -13.23
CA LEU A 346 -45.98 -14.17 -13.71
C LEU A 346 -45.13 -13.53 -12.60
N LEU A 347 -43.84 -13.84 -12.61
CA LEU A 347 -42.88 -13.22 -11.68
C LEU A 347 -42.81 -11.71 -11.92
N THR A 348 -42.88 -10.93 -10.85
CA THR A 348 -42.66 -9.47 -10.87
C THR A 348 -41.33 -9.07 -10.22
N LYS A 349 -40.65 -10.04 -9.61
CA LYS A 349 -39.38 -9.87 -8.89
C LYS A 349 -38.64 -11.21 -8.80
N ILE A 350 -37.34 -11.15 -8.56
CA ILE A 350 -36.49 -12.30 -8.21
C ILE A 350 -36.23 -12.27 -6.70
N ASP A 351 -36.51 -13.38 -6.02
CA ASP A 351 -36.09 -13.62 -4.63
C ASP A 351 -34.59 -13.91 -4.62
N TYR A 352 -33.77 -12.94 -4.20
CA TYR A 352 -32.33 -12.94 -4.42
C TYR A 352 -31.57 -13.15 -3.10
N PRO A 353 -30.93 -14.32 -2.91
CA PRO A 353 -30.15 -14.60 -1.71
C PRO A 353 -28.78 -13.92 -1.78
N ILE A 354 -28.43 -13.21 -0.70
CA ILE A 354 -27.10 -12.67 -0.44
C ILE A 354 -26.58 -13.32 0.84
N GLN A 355 -25.44 -13.98 0.74
CA GLN A 355 -24.85 -14.72 1.84
C GLN A 355 -23.40 -14.28 2.07
N THR A 356 -23.01 -14.22 3.33
CA THR A 356 -21.63 -13.96 3.73
C THR A 356 -21.14 -15.00 4.73
N ILE A 357 -19.85 -15.32 4.68
CA ILE A 357 -19.14 -16.04 5.72
C ILE A 357 -17.96 -15.17 6.16
N THR A 358 -17.85 -14.92 7.45
CA THR A 358 -16.78 -14.09 8.04
C THR A 358 -15.99 -14.89 9.06
N PHE A 359 -14.68 -14.68 9.07
CA PHE A 359 -13.77 -15.15 10.10
C PHE A 359 -13.36 -13.94 10.93
N GLY A 360 -14.27 -13.46 11.78
CA GLY A 360 -14.08 -12.21 12.52
C GLY A 360 -13.74 -11.05 11.58
N ASP A 361 -12.64 -10.36 11.86
CA ASP A 361 -12.09 -9.29 11.03
C ASP A 361 -10.97 -9.79 10.09
N GLU A 362 -10.69 -11.09 10.02
CA GLU A 362 -9.54 -11.63 9.27
C GLU A 362 -9.87 -11.90 7.80
N LEU A 363 -11.10 -12.35 7.48
CA LEU A 363 -11.55 -12.67 6.13
C LEU A 363 -13.08 -12.62 6.00
N ALA A 364 -13.60 -12.00 4.95
CA ALA A 364 -15.01 -12.03 4.57
C ALA A 364 -15.17 -12.60 3.15
N MET A 365 -16.00 -13.64 3.03
CA MET A 365 -16.39 -14.23 1.75
C MET A 365 -17.85 -13.87 1.46
N VAL A 366 -18.09 -13.20 0.34
CA VAL A 366 -19.42 -12.82 -0.15
C VAL A 366 -19.84 -13.79 -1.24
N PHE A 367 -21.10 -14.22 -1.22
CA PHE A 367 -21.68 -15.16 -2.17
C PHE A 367 -22.96 -14.55 -2.74
N LEU A 368 -22.90 -14.21 -4.03
CA LEU A 368 -23.98 -13.58 -4.78
C LEU A 368 -24.60 -14.58 -5.76
N ALA A 369 -25.92 -14.54 -5.89
CA ALA A 369 -26.66 -15.38 -6.81
C ALA A 369 -26.59 -14.90 -8.27
N GLY A 370 -26.77 -15.84 -9.19
CA GLY A 370 -26.81 -15.56 -10.62
C GLY A 370 -25.46 -15.17 -11.22
N GLU A 371 -25.53 -14.68 -12.46
CA GLU A 371 -24.37 -14.27 -13.25
C GLU A 371 -24.09 -12.78 -13.01
N VAL A 372 -23.37 -12.50 -11.93
CA VAL A 372 -23.04 -11.14 -11.50
C VAL A 372 -21.87 -10.58 -12.30
N CYS A 373 -22.01 -9.36 -12.83
CA CYS A 373 -20.95 -8.71 -13.61
C CYS A 373 -19.83 -8.16 -12.71
N VAL A 374 -18.69 -7.85 -13.32
CA VAL A 374 -17.46 -7.47 -12.60
C VAL A 374 -17.57 -6.21 -11.75
N ASP A 375 -18.44 -5.27 -12.12
CA ASP A 375 -18.57 -3.97 -11.44
C ASP A 375 -18.89 -4.14 -9.95
N TYR A 376 -19.69 -5.14 -9.59
CA TYR A 376 -20.02 -5.44 -8.19
C TYR A 376 -18.78 -5.80 -7.39
N SER A 377 -17.90 -6.65 -7.93
CA SER A 377 -16.66 -7.03 -7.25
C SER A 377 -15.75 -5.84 -7.06
N LEU A 378 -15.51 -5.07 -8.13
CA LEU A 378 -14.63 -3.91 -8.09
C LEU A 378 -15.17 -2.83 -7.16
N ARG A 379 -16.49 -2.61 -7.15
CA ARG A 379 -17.14 -1.65 -6.27
C ARG A 379 -17.06 -2.07 -4.80
N LEU A 380 -17.37 -3.33 -4.48
CA LEU A 380 -17.24 -3.85 -3.10
C LEU A 380 -15.79 -3.77 -2.62
N LYS A 381 -14.83 -4.18 -3.46
CA LYS A 381 -13.40 -4.04 -3.14
C LYS A 381 -12.98 -2.57 -2.99
N ARG A 382 -13.56 -1.62 -3.73
CA ARG A 382 -13.25 -0.19 -3.57
C ARG A 382 -13.84 0.40 -2.29
N GLU A 383 -15.02 -0.05 -1.89
CA GLU A 383 -15.81 0.52 -0.80
C GLU A 383 -15.64 -0.20 0.54
N LEU A 384 -15.07 -1.40 0.52
CA LEU A 384 -14.73 -2.22 1.68
C LEU A 384 -13.24 -2.57 1.64
N ASN A 385 -12.72 -3.19 2.69
CA ASN A 385 -11.32 -3.56 2.79
C ASN A 385 -11.00 -4.65 1.75
N ARG A 386 -10.39 -4.26 0.62
CA ARG A 386 -10.07 -5.14 -0.50
C ARG A 386 -9.10 -6.24 -0.14
N GLU A 387 -8.26 -6.03 0.89
CA GLU A 387 -7.22 -6.98 1.25
C GLU A 387 -7.80 -8.26 1.84
N ARG A 388 -9.00 -8.19 2.43
CA ARG A 388 -9.63 -9.30 3.17
C ARG A 388 -11.08 -9.60 2.77
N ILE A 389 -11.55 -9.10 1.63
CA ILE A 389 -12.90 -9.39 1.10
C ILE A 389 -12.87 -10.12 -0.23
N TRP A 390 -13.58 -11.24 -0.33
CA TRP A 390 -13.66 -12.06 -1.53
C TRP A 390 -15.08 -12.09 -2.07
N ILE A 391 -15.25 -11.88 -3.37
CA ILE A 391 -16.55 -11.80 -4.02
C ILE A 391 -16.73 -13.00 -4.94
N ASN A 392 -17.61 -13.92 -4.53
CA ASN A 392 -18.04 -15.07 -5.33
C ASN A 392 -19.41 -14.76 -5.92
N ALA A 393 -19.60 -15.10 -7.20
CA ALA A 393 -20.90 -15.08 -7.85
C ALA A 393 -21.35 -16.53 -8.07
N TYR A 394 -22.36 -16.75 -8.91
CA TYR A 394 -22.82 -18.09 -9.28
C TYR A 394 -23.07 -18.97 -8.05
N SER A 395 -23.64 -18.38 -6.99
CA SER A 395 -23.77 -19.02 -5.69
C SER A 395 -25.21 -19.07 -5.22
N ASN A 396 -25.61 -20.19 -4.64
CA ASN A 396 -26.94 -20.50 -4.10
C ASN A 396 -28.09 -20.61 -5.11
N ASP A 397 -28.20 -19.69 -6.07
CA ASP A 397 -29.25 -19.67 -7.08
C ASP A 397 -28.69 -19.24 -8.43
N PHE A 398 -29.16 -19.89 -9.49
CA PHE A 398 -28.90 -19.53 -10.89
C PHE A 398 -30.14 -18.85 -11.46
N CYS A 399 -30.41 -17.63 -10.98
CA CYS A 399 -31.66 -16.91 -11.26
C CYS A 399 -31.67 -16.19 -12.61
N SER A 400 -30.62 -15.42 -12.91
CA SER A 400 -30.41 -14.70 -14.18
C SER A 400 -29.02 -14.04 -14.19
N TYR A 401 -28.75 -13.23 -15.21
CA TYR A 401 -27.71 -12.22 -15.15
C TYR A 401 -28.11 -11.11 -14.17
N ILE A 402 -27.11 -10.63 -13.42
CA ILE A 402 -27.27 -9.49 -12.51
C ILE A 402 -26.43 -8.34 -13.05
N PRO A 403 -27.01 -7.46 -13.89
CA PRO A 403 -26.29 -6.34 -14.49
C PRO A 403 -25.97 -5.28 -13.46
N SER A 404 -24.86 -4.57 -13.67
CA SER A 404 -24.58 -3.27 -13.05
C SER A 404 -25.37 -2.17 -13.75
N GLU A 405 -25.37 -0.97 -13.18
CA GLU A 405 -25.99 0.19 -13.84
C GLU A 405 -25.31 0.49 -15.18
N ARG A 406 -24.01 0.20 -15.31
CA ARG A 406 -23.26 0.31 -16.57
C ARG A 406 -23.78 -0.72 -17.58
N LEU A 407 -23.76 -2.00 -17.23
CA LEU A 407 -24.10 -3.07 -18.17
C LEU A 407 -25.58 -3.02 -18.60
N ALA A 408 -26.48 -2.60 -17.70
CA ALA A 408 -27.89 -2.37 -18.02
C ALA A 408 -28.08 -1.24 -19.06
N LYS A 409 -27.29 -0.15 -18.98
CA LYS A 409 -27.31 0.94 -19.96
C LYS A 409 -26.71 0.54 -21.31
N GLU A 410 -25.65 -0.26 -21.30
CA GLU A 410 -25.04 -0.80 -22.53
C GLU A 410 -25.99 -1.73 -23.28
N GLY A 411 -26.88 -2.43 -22.56
CA GLY A 411 -27.82 -3.39 -23.14
C GLY A 411 -27.13 -4.62 -23.74
N GLY A 412 -27.85 -5.35 -24.59
CA GLY A 412 -27.39 -6.61 -25.19
C GLY A 412 -27.30 -7.77 -24.19
N TYR A 413 -26.43 -8.75 -24.45
CA TYR A 413 -26.35 -9.97 -23.65
C TYR A 413 -25.68 -9.71 -22.30
N GLY A 414 -26.35 -10.08 -21.21
CA GLY A 414 -26.04 -9.71 -19.84
C GLY A 414 -26.63 -8.37 -19.40
N GLY A 415 -27.19 -7.58 -20.33
CA GLY A 415 -27.92 -6.34 -20.07
C GLY A 415 -29.41 -6.42 -20.39
N GLY A 416 -29.93 -7.60 -20.76
CA GLY A 416 -31.35 -7.85 -20.95
C GLY A 416 -31.74 -8.72 -22.15
N SER A 417 -30.86 -8.94 -23.13
CA SER A 417 -31.20 -9.79 -24.30
C SER A 417 -31.24 -11.29 -23.97
N GLU A 418 -30.72 -11.67 -22.81
CA GLU A 418 -30.69 -13.04 -22.26
C GLU A 418 -32.00 -13.46 -21.58
N ILE A 419 -32.86 -12.51 -21.21
CA ILE A 419 -34.14 -12.72 -20.50
C ILE A 419 -34.97 -13.88 -21.06
N PRO A 420 -35.10 -14.05 -22.40
CA PRO A 420 -35.86 -15.17 -22.96
C PRO A 420 -35.34 -16.53 -22.52
N TYR A 421 -34.02 -16.71 -22.39
CA TYR A 421 -33.39 -18.00 -22.05
C TYR A 421 -33.59 -18.40 -20.59
N PHE A 422 -33.67 -17.41 -19.69
CA PHE A 422 -33.98 -17.60 -18.27
C PHE A 422 -35.48 -17.77 -17.99
N ALA A 423 -36.32 -17.76 -19.04
CA ALA A 423 -37.77 -17.80 -18.92
C ALA A 423 -38.35 -16.68 -18.05
N LEU A 424 -37.71 -15.51 -18.02
CA LEU A 424 -38.21 -14.33 -17.31
C LEU A 424 -39.21 -13.55 -18.18
N PRO A 425 -40.24 -12.90 -17.60
CA PRO A 425 -41.25 -12.18 -18.38
C PRO A 425 -40.75 -10.83 -18.93
N THR A 426 -39.75 -10.22 -18.29
CA THR A 426 -39.15 -8.94 -18.68
C THR A 426 -37.81 -8.76 -17.97
N THR A 427 -37.08 -7.68 -18.28
CA THR A 427 -35.77 -7.34 -17.69
C THR A 427 -35.88 -6.89 -16.24
N LEU A 428 -34.77 -6.97 -15.51
CA LEU A 428 -34.65 -6.37 -14.17
C LEU A 428 -34.72 -4.84 -14.25
N LYS A 429 -35.30 -4.22 -13.22
CA LYS A 429 -35.35 -2.76 -13.08
C LYS A 429 -33.97 -2.21 -12.71
N ALA A 430 -33.67 -0.97 -13.09
CA ALA A 430 -32.47 -0.25 -12.62
C ALA A 430 -32.48 -0.03 -11.10
N GLY A 431 -31.30 0.21 -10.51
CA GLY A 431 -31.10 0.44 -9.07
C GLY A 431 -30.71 -0.82 -8.28
N LEU A 432 -30.47 -1.95 -8.94
CA LEU A 432 -30.12 -3.22 -8.27
C LEU A 432 -28.79 -3.14 -7.55
N GLU A 433 -27.85 -2.39 -8.15
CA GLU A 433 -26.47 -2.36 -7.69
C GLU A 433 -26.41 -1.86 -6.25
N GLN A 434 -27.07 -0.75 -5.97
CA GLN A 434 -27.11 -0.17 -4.62
C GLN A 434 -27.76 -1.11 -3.60
N LEU A 435 -28.86 -1.77 -3.97
CA LEU A 435 -29.58 -2.70 -3.08
C LEU A 435 -28.68 -3.86 -2.63
N ILE A 436 -27.92 -4.44 -3.56
CA ILE A 436 -27.01 -5.55 -3.28
C ILE A 436 -25.81 -5.07 -2.46
N ILE A 437 -25.21 -3.93 -2.81
CA ILE A 437 -24.07 -3.36 -2.07
C ILE A 437 -24.44 -3.05 -0.62
N ASP A 438 -25.61 -2.44 -0.39
CA ASP A 438 -26.07 -2.10 0.95
C ASP A 438 -26.33 -3.33 1.81
N GLU A 439 -26.86 -4.40 1.22
CA GLU A 439 -27.06 -5.65 1.95
C GLU A 439 -25.74 -6.32 2.31
N VAL A 440 -24.77 -6.38 1.38
CA VAL A 440 -23.42 -6.90 1.69
C VAL A 440 -22.76 -6.09 2.82
N ARG A 441 -22.88 -4.76 2.80
CA ARG A 441 -22.36 -3.85 3.83
C ARG A 441 -22.98 -4.05 5.21
N LYS A 442 -24.22 -4.53 5.29
CA LYS A 442 -24.89 -4.86 6.56
C LYS A 442 -24.37 -6.17 7.13
N GLN A 443 -24.06 -7.14 6.27
CA GLN A 443 -23.66 -8.47 6.70
C GLN A 443 -22.17 -8.57 7.10
N VAL A 444 -21.30 -7.71 6.59
CA VAL A 444 -19.88 -7.68 6.99
C VAL A 444 -19.63 -6.78 8.22
N PRO A 445 -18.64 -7.11 9.08
CA PRO A 445 -18.29 -6.26 10.22
C PRO A 445 -17.93 -4.84 9.80
N ALA A 446 -18.22 -3.87 10.68
CA ALA A 446 -17.93 -2.46 10.42
C ALA A 446 -16.44 -2.18 10.16
N SER A 447 -15.53 -3.02 10.69
CA SER A 447 -14.09 -2.98 10.45
C SER A 447 -13.72 -3.11 8.97
N TYR A 448 -14.57 -3.72 8.13
CA TYR A 448 -14.36 -3.83 6.68
C TYR A 448 -14.67 -2.53 5.95
N ARG A 449 -15.37 -1.58 6.57
CA ARG A 449 -15.67 -0.29 5.95
C ARG A 449 -14.38 0.52 5.89
N VAL A 450 -13.98 0.88 4.68
CA VAL A 450 -12.84 1.78 4.48
C VAL A 450 -13.35 3.20 4.30
N LYS A 451 -12.48 4.17 4.57
CA LYS A 451 -12.75 5.55 4.19
C LYS A 451 -12.87 5.60 2.66
N PRO A 452 -13.93 6.23 2.11
CA PRO A 452 -14.03 6.47 0.67
C PRO A 452 -12.75 7.11 0.15
N GLY A 453 -12.40 6.83 -1.10
CA GLY A 453 -11.27 7.48 -1.73
C GLY A 453 -9.91 6.79 -1.59
N THR A 454 -9.87 5.60 -1.00
CA THR A 454 -8.64 4.80 -0.76
C THR A 454 -8.58 3.50 -1.57
N GLN A 455 -9.46 3.35 -2.58
CA GLN A 455 -9.60 2.11 -3.37
C GLN A 455 -9.71 0.81 -2.54
N GLY A 456 -10.28 0.88 -1.34
CA GLY A 456 -10.41 -0.28 -0.48
C GLY A 456 -9.22 -0.58 0.41
N VAL A 457 -8.19 0.26 0.43
CA VAL A 457 -6.95 -0.01 1.18
C VAL A 457 -6.92 0.85 2.43
N PRO A 458 -7.22 0.29 3.63
CA PRO A 458 -7.13 1.06 4.86
C PRO A 458 -5.67 1.39 5.21
N PRO A 459 -5.43 2.42 6.05
CA PRO A 459 -4.12 2.63 6.65
C PRO A 459 -3.79 1.48 7.61
N LYS A 460 -2.54 1.05 7.63
CA LYS A 460 -2.00 0.10 8.61
C LYS A 460 -1.68 0.79 9.93
N SER A 461 -1.66 0.05 11.03
CA SER A 461 -1.02 0.53 12.27
C SER A 461 0.48 0.76 12.07
N PRO A 462 1.15 1.54 12.95
CA PRO A 462 2.60 1.74 12.87
C PRO A 462 3.39 0.43 12.84
N ASP A 463 3.02 -0.56 13.66
CA ASP A 463 3.69 -1.87 13.70
C ASP A 463 3.45 -2.71 12.44
N GLU A 464 2.23 -2.72 11.89
CA GLU A 464 1.92 -3.44 10.65
C GLU A 464 2.64 -2.85 9.44
N SER A 465 2.79 -1.52 9.41
CA SER A 465 3.54 -0.82 8.38
C SER A 465 5.03 -1.08 8.49
N LEU A 466 5.58 -1.07 9.70
CA LEU A 466 6.98 -1.44 9.97
C LEU A 466 7.28 -2.86 9.46
N ARG A 467 6.38 -3.83 9.71
CA ARG A 467 6.50 -5.21 9.18
C ARG A 467 6.37 -5.30 7.66
N SER A 468 5.78 -4.29 7.02
CA SER A 468 5.65 -4.23 5.56
C SER A 468 6.92 -3.70 4.88
N MET A 469 7.90 -3.24 5.66
CA MET A 469 9.18 -2.73 5.15
C MET A 469 10.23 -3.83 5.01
N LYS A 470 11.09 -3.67 4.02
CA LYS A 470 12.28 -4.50 3.80
C LYS A 470 13.51 -3.62 3.63
N THR A 471 14.58 -3.98 4.31
CA THR A 471 15.92 -3.39 4.20
C THR A 471 16.96 -4.51 4.16
N HIS A 472 18.25 -4.17 4.11
CA HIS A 472 19.34 -5.14 4.14
C HIS A 472 19.27 -6.04 5.40
N ASP A 473 19.64 -7.31 5.27
CA ASP A 473 19.47 -8.30 6.35
C ASP A 473 20.28 -7.99 7.62
N ASP A 474 21.36 -7.21 7.50
CA ASP A 474 22.16 -6.77 8.64
C ASP A 474 21.64 -5.50 9.33
N LEU A 475 20.64 -4.84 8.75
CA LEU A 475 20.05 -3.60 9.26
C LEU A 475 18.72 -3.86 9.98
N LYS A 476 18.44 -3.01 10.97
CA LYS A 476 17.19 -2.97 11.72
C LYS A 476 16.52 -1.63 11.46
N ILE A 477 15.19 -1.66 11.35
CA ILE A 477 14.34 -0.47 11.29
C ILE A 477 13.62 -0.38 12.62
N ASP A 478 13.76 0.75 13.32
CA ASP A 478 12.99 1.05 14.53
C ASP A 478 12.05 2.22 14.28
N LEU A 479 10.82 2.09 14.80
CA LEU A 479 9.87 3.19 14.88
C LEU A 479 10.26 4.11 16.05
N VAL A 480 10.44 5.39 15.75
CA VAL A 480 10.90 6.42 16.70
C VAL A 480 9.76 7.32 17.17
N ALA A 481 8.86 7.68 16.26
CA ALA A 481 7.64 8.41 16.55
C ALA A 481 6.55 8.07 15.53
N ALA A 482 5.30 8.11 15.94
CA ALA A 482 4.14 7.90 15.08
C ALA A 482 2.96 8.76 15.54
N GLU A 483 1.88 8.74 14.77
CA GLU A 483 0.60 9.28 15.24
C GLU A 483 0.19 8.71 16.62
N PRO A 484 -0.38 9.50 17.55
CA PRO A 484 -0.80 10.90 17.41
C PRO A 484 0.27 11.95 17.79
N LEU A 485 1.52 11.55 18.07
CA LEU A 485 2.58 12.51 18.45
C LEU A 485 2.94 13.45 17.30
N ILE A 486 2.80 12.97 16.07
CA ILE A 486 3.07 13.70 14.82
C ILE A 486 2.00 13.41 13.75
N ALA A 487 1.89 14.29 12.76
CA ALA A 487 1.02 14.20 11.60
C ALA A 487 1.64 14.91 10.38
N ASP A 488 1.57 14.31 9.19
CA ASP A 488 2.16 14.80 7.94
C ASP A 488 3.60 15.37 8.10
N PRO A 489 4.54 14.65 8.75
CA PRO A 489 5.89 15.15 8.94
C PRO A 489 6.62 15.21 7.60
N VAL A 490 7.35 16.30 7.35
CA VAL A 490 8.10 16.52 6.10
C VAL A 490 9.59 16.79 6.31
N ALA A 491 9.96 17.26 7.51
CA ALA A 491 11.34 17.55 7.85
C ALA A 491 11.58 17.46 9.36
N ILE A 492 12.81 17.14 9.74
CA ILE A 492 13.29 17.16 11.11
C ILE A 492 14.63 17.90 11.28
N ASP A 493 14.84 18.45 12.47
CA ASP A 493 16.15 18.91 12.95
C ASP A 493 16.36 18.52 14.42
N PHE A 494 17.62 18.41 14.83
CA PHE A 494 17.99 17.91 16.15
C PHE A 494 18.40 19.07 17.07
N GLY A 495 17.78 19.15 18.24
CA GLY A 495 18.13 20.12 19.27
C GLY A 495 19.42 19.74 19.99
N PRO A 496 20.22 20.73 20.45
CA PRO A 496 21.40 20.48 21.28
C PRO A 496 21.06 19.89 22.66
N ASP A 497 19.79 19.99 23.04
CA ASP A 497 19.18 19.45 24.24
C ASP A 497 18.58 18.05 24.06
N GLY A 498 18.85 17.39 22.93
CA GLY A 498 18.35 16.05 22.61
C GLY A 498 16.89 16.01 22.13
N ARG A 499 16.17 17.13 22.07
CA ARG A 499 14.79 17.16 21.55
C ARG A 499 14.78 17.06 20.03
N LEU A 500 13.74 16.45 19.48
CA LEU A 500 13.52 16.37 18.04
C LEU A 500 12.50 17.41 17.60
N TRP A 501 12.86 18.22 16.60
CA TRP A 501 11.99 19.22 16.04
C TRP A 501 11.44 18.73 14.71
N VAL A 502 10.13 18.82 14.52
CA VAL A 502 9.41 18.23 13.39
C VAL A 502 8.56 19.29 12.70
N THR A 503 8.73 19.42 11.38
CA THR A 503 7.86 20.21 10.52
C THR A 503 6.70 19.35 10.04
N GLU A 504 5.47 19.79 10.29
CA GLU A 504 4.23 19.16 9.84
C GLU A 504 3.60 19.99 8.71
N MET A 505 3.37 19.37 7.55
CA MET A 505 2.74 20.00 6.38
C MET A 505 1.32 19.50 6.20
N SER A 506 0.48 19.75 7.20
CA SER A 506 -0.92 19.29 7.18
C SER A 506 -1.79 19.95 6.10
N ASP A 507 -1.31 20.97 5.39
CA ASP A 507 -2.02 21.66 4.31
C ASP A 507 -1.72 21.07 2.94
N TYR A 508 -0.81 20.10 2.86
CA TYR A 508 -0.44 19.45 1.62
C TYR A 508 -1.65 18.97 0.83
N THR A 509 -1.67 19.27 -0.47
CA THR A 509 -2.74 19.10 -1.48
C THR A 509 -3.91 20.10 -1.45
N ARG A 510 -3.97 21.04 -0.50
CA ARG A 510 -4.99 22.12 -0.53
C ARG A 510 -4.69 23.12 -1.64
N ALA A 511 -5.73 23.64 -2.28
CA ALA A 511 -5.60 24.79 -3.15
C ALA A 511 -5.29 26.04 -2.30
N THR A 512 -4.47 26.94 -2.83
CA THR A 512 -4.19 28.26 -2.25
C THR A 512 -5.10 29.29 -2.93
N ASP A 513 -6.37 29.35 -2.53
CA ASP A 513 -7.34 30.37 -2.93
C ASP A 513 -7.57 31.39 -1.80
N GLU A 514 -8.48 32.35 -2.00
CA GLU A 514 -8.75 33.44 -1.05
C GLU A 514 -9.28 32.96 0.31
N GLU A 515 -9.75 31.71 0.41
CA GLU A 515 -10.27 31.09 1.64
C GLU A 515 -9.25 30.15 2.34
N PHE A 516 -8.02 30.03 1.81
CA PHE A 516 -7.00 29.12 2.35
C PHE A 516 -6.62 29.46 3.80
N GLN A 517 -6.96 28.56 4.72
CA GLN A 517 -6.54 28.60 6.12
C GLN A 517 -5.29 27.75 6.34
N PRO A 518 -4.13 28.37 6.68
CA PRO A 518 -2.88 27.66 6.94
C PRO A 518 -3.02 26.76 8.18
N ASN A 519 -2.54 25.52 8.09
CA ASN A 519 -2.63 24.57 9.20
C ASN A 519 -1.31 23.81 9.46
N GLY A 520 -0.22 24.17 8.77
CA GLY A 520 1.11 23.64 9.02
C GLY A 520 1.64 24.04 10.40
N ARG A 521 2.54 23.22 10.95
CA ARG A 521 3.00 23.34 12.35
C ARG A 521 4.45 22.95 12.51
N ILE A 522 5.05 23.44 13.59
CA ILE A 522 6.27 22.90 14.17
C ILE A 522 5.93 22.20 15.48
N ARG A 523 6.44 20.99 15.65
CA ARG A 523 6.36 20.23 16.89
C ARG A 523 7.73 19.97 17.48
N VAL A 524 7.75 19.85 18.81
CA VAL A 524 8.92 19.42 19.58
C VAL A 524 8.57 18.13 20.27
N LEU A 525 9.39 17.11 20.04
CA LEU A 525 9.27 15.81 20.68
C LEU A 525 10.33 15.65 21.77
N SER A 526 9.96 15.01 22.86
CA SER A 526 10.87 14.61 23.93
C SER A 526 10.71 13.13 24.26
N ASP A 527 11.83 12.48 24.47
CA ASP A 527 11.95 11.13 25.01
C ASP A 527 12.20 11.31 26.52
N ASN A 528 11.23 10.94 27.36
CA ASN A 528 11.31 11.17 28.81
C ASN A 528 11.83 9.94 29.57
N ASN A 529 12.05 8.82 28.89
CA ASN A 529 12.51 7.57 29.51
C ASN A 529 13.85 7.07 28.94
N ASP A 530 14.44 7.82 28.01
CA ASP A 530 15.72 7.57 27.35
C ASP A 530 15.78 6.20 26.62
N ASP A 531 14.62 5.68 26.17
CA ASP A 531 14.53 4.41 25.44
C ASP A 531 14.76 4.57 23.91
N GLY A 532 14.91 5.81 23.45
CA GLY A 532 15.11 6.20 22.07
C GLY A 532 13.82 6.26 21.24
N ARG A 533 12.65 6.18 21.88
CA ARG A 533 11.33 6.46 21.29
C ARG A 533 10.73 7.68 21.98
N PHE A 534 10.25 8.62 21.18
CA PHE A 534 9.64 9.81 21.73
C PHE A 534 8.24 9.49 22.27
N ASP A 535 7.93 10.03 23.45
CA ASP A 535 6.67 9.78 24.15
C ASP A 535 5.84 11.06 24.40
N LYS A 536 6.46 12.24 24.25
CA LYS A 536 5.81 13.54 24.43
C LYS A 536 5.95 14.41 23.19
N SER A 537 4.88 15.17 22.88
CA SER A 537 4.81 16.08 21.75
C SER A 537 4.17 17.41 22.17
N THR A 538 4.81 18.53 21.82
CA THR A 538 4.29 19.89 22.03
C THR A 538 4.20 20.61 20.69
N VAL A 539 3.08 21.28 20.42
CA VAL A 539 2.97 22.22 19.29
C VAL A 539 3.69 23.50 19.68
N PHE A 540 4.81 23.78 19.01
CA PHE A 540 5.64 24.96 19.27
C PHE A 540 5.16 26.17 18.48
N LEU A 541 4.83 25.98 17.21
CA LEU A 541 4.31 27.02 16.32
C LEU A 541 3.26 26.43 15.38
N ASP A 542 2.18 27.16 15.11
CA ASP A 542 1.13 26.79 14.16
C ASP A 542 0.76 27.95 13.22
N GLY A 543 -0.23 27.70 12.34
CA GLY A 543 -0.68 28.69 11.36
C GLY A 543 0.35 28.95 10.24
N LEU A 544 1.13 27.93 9.88
CA LEU A 544 2.12 27.97 8.80
C LEU A 544 1.50 27.51 7.47
N ARG A 545 2.04 28.03 6.37
CA ARG A 545 1.61 27.89 4.97
C ARG A 545 2.55 26.98 4.16
N PHE A 546 2.25 25.69 4.16
CA PHE A 546 3.07 24.65 3.52
C PHE A 546 4.52 24.69 4.01
N PRO A 547 4.77 24.60 5.34
CA PRO A 547 6.12 24.66 5.86
C PRO A 547 6.91 23.44 5.37
N THR A 548 8.10 23.65 4.84
CA THR A 548 8.86 22.62 4.10
C THR A 548 10.12 22.14 4.83
N ASP A 549 10.67 22.93 5.74
CA ASP A 549 11.89 22.60 6.49
C ASP A 549 11.99 23.41 7.78
N ILE A 550 12.81 22.92 8.70
CA ILE A 550 13.13 23.57 9.97
C ILE A 550 14.64 23.49 10.22
N LYS A 551 15.20 24.55 10.81
CA LYS A 551 16.59 24.58 11.29
C LYS A 551 16.67 25.27 12.65
N LEU A 552 17.24 24.60 13.64
CA LEU A 552 17.54 25.18 14.95
C LEU A 552 18.50 26.35 14.80
N TRP A 553 18.13 27.50 15.37
CA TRP A 553 18.90 28.74 15.30
C TRP A 553 18.77 29.56 16.58
N ARG A 554 19.90 29.84 17.25
CA ARG A 554 19.95 30.49 18.57
C ARG A 554 19.02 29.78 19.56
N ASP A 555 18.16 30.53 20.24
CA ASP A 555 17.18 30.05 21.22
C ASP A 555 15.85 29.63 20.57
N GLY A 556 15.78 29.65 19.23
CA GLY A 556 14.59 29.35 18.46
C GLY A 556 14.86 28.53 17.20
N VAL A 557 14.03 28.76 16.18
CA VAL A 557 14.06 28.01 14.92
C VAL A 557 13.83 28.90 13.71
N LEU A 558 14.50 28.54 12.61
CA LEU A 558 14.20 29.01 11.27
C LEU A 558 13.20 28.07 10.61
N VAL A 559 12.15 28.62 10.03
CA VAL A 559 11.10 27.86 9.34
C VAL A 559 11.00 28.33 7.90
N CYS A 560 11.08 27.39 6.95
CA CYS A 560 10.79 27.65 5.55
C CYS A 560 9.27 27.65 5.35
N ASP A 561 8.67 28.85 5.21
CA ASP A 561 7.23 29.09 5.10
C ASP A 561 6.94 30.04 3.92
N ALA A 562 7.19 29.57 2.68
CA ALA A 562 7.19 30.41 1.48
C ALA A 562 5.92 31.31 1.38
N PRO A 563 6.07 32.63 1.15
CA PRO A 563 7.25 33.29 0.55
C PRO A 563 8.36 33.66 1.54
N ASP A 564 8.27 33.24 2.80
CA ASP A 564 9.12 33.70 3.88
C ASP A 564 10.04 32.60 4.45
N ILE A 565 11.16 33.03 5.03
CA ILE A 565 11.87 32.30 6.07
C ILE A 565 11.64 33.04 7.38
N LEU A 566 11.02 32.36 8.33
CA LEU A 566 10.62 32.91 9.62
C LEU A 566 11.64 32.53 10.69
N TYR A 567 11.82 33.39 11.70
CA TYR A 567 12.41 33.04 12.99
C TYR A 567 11.30 32.98 14.05
N ALA A 568 11.29 31.93 14.84
CA ALA A 568 10.36 31.75 15.94
C ALA A 568 11.06 31.25 17.20
N GLU A 569 10.68 31.80 18.36
CA GLU A 569 11.35 31.58 19.64
C GLU A 569 10.32 31.59 20.77
N ASP A 570 10.58 30.78 21.80
CA ASP A 570 9.87 30.77 23.07
C ASP A 570 10.73 31.47 24.14
N THR A 571 10.34 32.69 24.50
CA THR A 571 11.03 33.48 25.52
C THR A 571 10.37 33.36 26.90
N THR A 572 9.28 32.61 27.04
CA THR A 572 8.55 32.43 28.30
C THR A 572 8.84 31.08 28.95
N GLY A 573 9.32 30.11 28.17
CA GLY A 573 9.65 28.76 28.60
C GLY A 573 8.43 27.83 28.70
N ASP A 574 7.29 28.20 28.13
CA ASP A 574 6.06 27.39 28.16
C ASP A 574 5.98 26.33 27.04
N GLY A 575 7.00 26.28 26.17
CA GLY A 575 7.12 25.38 25.03
C GLY A 575 6.43 25.88 23.77
N ARG A 576 5.96 27.13 23.72
CA ARG A 576 5.29 27.74 22.56
C ARG A 576 6.00 29.02 22.13
N ALA A 577 6.12 29.20 20.82
CA ALA A 577 6.68 30.41 20.26
C ALA A 577 5.77 31.61 20.55
N ASN A 578 6.27 32.58 21.32
CA ASN A 578 5.65 33.89 21.50
C ASN A 578 6.32 34.98 20.64
N VAL A 579 7.48 34.68 20.05
CA VAL A 579 8.16 35.53 19.06
C VAL A 579 8.04 34.92 17.68
N ARG A 580 7.65 35.73 16.69
CA ARG A 580 7.65 35.39 15.26
C ARG A 580 8.13 36.58 14.44
N LYS A 581 9.19 36.41 13.65
CA LYS A 581 9.79 37.45 12.80
C LYS A 581 10.00 36.92 11.37
N VAL A 582 9.70 37.72 10.36
CA VAL A 582 10.09 37.42 8.97
C VAL A 582 11.54 37.87 8.80
N LEU A 583 12.45 36.94 8.50
CA LEU A 583 13.86 37.28 8.28
C LEU A 583 14.18 37.50 6.79
N PHE A 584 13.59 36.69 5.92
CA PHE A 584 13.79 36.78 4.47
C PHE A 584 12.46 36.54 3.78
N SER A 585 12.13 37.35 2.77
CA SER A 585 10.86 37.26 2.03
C SER A 585 11.09 37.38 0.53
N GLY A 586 10.19 36.81 -0.28
CA GLY A 586 10.19 36.90 -1.73
C GLY A 586 10.43 35.58 -2.47
N PHE A 587 10.40 34.45 -1.75
CA PHE A 587 10.46 33.12 -2.37
C PHE A 587 9.16 32.79 -3.13
N GLU A 588 9.27 32.07 -4.26
CA GLU A 588 8.12 31.72 -5.10
C GLU A 588 7.15 30.74 -4.40
N THR A 589 5.85 30.89 -4.68
CA THR A 589 4.75 30.16 -4.02
C THR A 589 3.84 29.41 -4.98
N LYS A 590 3.91 29.69 -6.29
CA LYS A 590 3.02 29.14 -7.33
C LYS A 590 2.96 27.60 -7.38
N ASN A 591 4.05 26.93 -7.02
CA ASN A 591 4.12 25.48 -7.01
C ASN A 591 4.29 24.97 -5.57
N PRO A 592 3.31 24.22 -5.02
CA PRO A 592 3.39 23.71 -3.64
C PRO A 592 4.51 22.69 -3.43
N HIS A 593 5.07 22.08 -4.49
CA HIS A 593 6.13 21.07 -4.39
C HIS A 593 7.55 21.63 -4.55
N ALA A 594 7.68 22.89 -4.95
CA ALA A 594 8.93 23.50 -5.36
C ALA A 594 9.04 24.86 -4.68
N ARG A 595 9.13 24.81 -3.35
CA ARG A 595 9.22 25.94 -2.43
C ARG A 595 10.60 25.95 -1.76
N VAL A 596 10.97 27.07 -1.15
CA VAL A 596 12.19 27.18 -0.32
C VAL A 596 12.26 26.02 0.69
N ASN A 597 13.42 25.36 0.84
CA ASN A 597 13.58 24.22 1.77
C ASN A 597 15.06 23.89 2.04
N SER A 598 15.32 22.87 2.87
CA SER A 598 16.64 22.26 3.11
C SER A 598 17.71 23.22 3.65
N LEU A 599 17.43 23.93 4.73
CA LEU A 599 18.36 24.81 5.43
C LEU A 599 19.46 23.99 6.11
N ARG A 600 20.73 24.13 5.68
CA ARG A 600 21.88 23.39 6.21
C ARG A 600 23.05 24.31 6.50
N LEU A 601 23.74 24.06 7.61
CA LEU A 601 24.93 24.82 8.00
C LEU A 601 26.11 24.49 7.07
N GLY A 602 26.68 25.52 6.45
CA GLY A 602 27.93 25.47 5.72
C GLY A 602 29.15 25.48 6.64
N LEU A 603 30.29 25.04 6.14
CA LEU A 603 31.56 25.11 6.88
C LEU A 603 32.03 26.55 7.10
N ASP A 604 31.52 27.50 6.32
CA ASP A 604 31.74 28.93 6.45
C ASP A 604 30.81 29.61 7.48
N ASN A 605 30.04 28.83 8.26
CA ASN A 605 29.07 29.30 9.26
C ASN A 605 27.83 30.01 8.67
N TRP A 606 27.58 29.91 7.35
CA TRP A 606 26.37 30.39 6.71
C TRP A 606 25.32 29.28 6.58
N ILE A 607 24.04 29.64 6.49
CA ILE A 607 22.96 28.69 6.20
C ILE A 607 22.72 28.65 4.70
N TYR A 608 22.80 27.47 4.10
CA TYR A 608 22.49 27.21 2.70
C TYR A 608 21.10 26.59 2.57
N GLY A 609 20.41 26.89 1.47
CA GLY A 609 19.08 26.33 1.22
C GLY A 609 18.76 26.18 -0.26
N SER A 610 17.76 25.36 -0.55
CA SER A 610 17.20 25.19 -1.89
C SER A 610 16.20 26.29 -2.21
N GLY A 611 16.32 26.87 -3.40
CA GLY A 611 15.32 27.80 -3.94
C GLY A 611 14.03 27.13 -4.44
N GLY A 612 13.91 25.80 -4.37
CA GLY A 612 12.73 25.07 -4.85
C GLY A 612 12.51 25.22 -6.36
N LEU A 613 13.53 25.00 -7.20
CA LEU A 613 13.55 25.23 -8.66
C LEU A 613 13.38 26.66 -9.16
N PHE A 614 12.59 27.48 -8.49
CA PHE A 614 12.15 28.79 -8.95
C PHE A 614 12.91 29.94 -8.26
N GLY A 615 13.24 29.80 -6.99
CA GLY A 615 13.91 30.83 -6.20
C GLY A 615 13.02 32.06 -5.99
N GLY A 616 13.57 33.25 -6.18
CA GLY A 616 12.84 34.51 -6.05
C GLY A 616 13.74 35.73 -5.96
N GLN A 617 13.14 36.91 -5.86
CA GLN A 617 13.82 38.16 -5.51
C GLN A 617 13.69 38.32 -4.00
N ILE A 618 14.77 38.06 -3.27
CA ILE A 618 14.69 37.93 -1.82
C ILE A 618 15.13 39.24 -1.17
N THR A 619 14.35 39.71 -0.21
CA THR A 619 14.67 40.85 0.64
C THR A 619 14.77 40.38 2.09
N SER A 620 15.85 40.73 2.78
CA SER A 620 16.03 40.43 4.19
C SER A 620 15.42 41.52 5.08
N PHE A 621 15.26 41.19 6.37
CA PHE A 621 14.81 42.14 7.39
C PHE A 621 15.72 43.38 7.52
N SER A 622 16.98 43.28 7.09
CA SER A 622 17.95 44.38 7.09
C SER A 622 17.93 45.21 5.78
N GLY A 623 17.00 44.91 4.86
CA GLY A 623 16.87 45.60 3.57
C GLY A 623 17.85 45.14 2.49
N LYS A 624 18.69 44.12 2.74
CA LYS A 624 19.59 43.55 1.74
C LYS A 624 18.81 42.70 0.76
N THR A 625 19.20 42.70 -0.51
CA THR A 625 18.47 41.97 -1.56
C THR A 625 19.37 41.02 -2.35
N ALA A 626 18.81 39.89 -2.78
CA ALA A 626 19.49 38.94 -3.66
C ALA A 626 18.52 38.33 -4.67
N ASN A 627 18.90 38.35 -5.95
CA ASN A 627 18.17 37.65 -7.00
C ASN A 627 18.54 36.17 -6.98
N CYS A 628 17.71 35.34 -6.36
CA CYS A 628 17.88 33.89 -6.33
C CYS A 628 17.04 33.18 -7.41
N THR A 629 16.51 33.88 -8.40
CA THR A 629 15.68 33.29 -9.46
C THR A 629 16.42 32.15 -10.17
N GLY A 630 15.82 30.95 -10.16
CA GLY A 630 16.39 29.74 -10.74
C GLY A 630 17.66 29.23 -10.04
N ARG A 631 17.94 29.71 -8.82
CA ARG A 631 19.16 29.44 -8.06
C ARG A 631 18.88 29.04 -6.61
N ASP A 632 19.81 28.32 -6.03
CA ASP A 632 19.89 28.09 -4.58
C ASP A 632 20.51 29.32 -3.89
N PHE A 633 20.53 29.35 -2.56
CA PHE A 633 21.02 30.49 -1.78
C PHE A 633 21.86 30.08 -0.58
N ARG A 634 22.61 31.05 -0.05
CA ARG A 634 23.11 31.05 1.33
C ARG A 634 22.73 32.36 2.02
N LEU A 635 22.55 32.32 3.33
CA LEU A 635 22.17 33.47 4.15
C LEU A 635 22.86 33.43 5.52
N ASN A 636 22.99 34.62 6.11
CA ASN A 636 23.32 34.79 7.52
C ASN A 636 22.07 35.33 8.24
N PRO A 637 21.41 34.52 9.09
CA PRO A 637 20.16 34.93 9.74
C PRO A 637 20.32 36.10 10.72
N ASP A 638 21.51 36.29 11.28
CA ASP A 638 21.75 37.31 12.31
C ASP A 638 22.03 38.69 11.68
N THR A 639 22.70 38.73 10.52
CA THR A 639 23.07 40.00 9.84
C THR A 639 22.12 40.38 8.70
N GLY A 640 21.25 39.46 8.29
CA GLY A 640 20.37 39.63 7.12
C GLY A 640 21.09 39.54 5.78
N ASP A 641 22.35 39.08 5.74
CA ASP A 641 23.06 38.86 4.48
C ASP A 641 22.48 37.67 3.71
N ILE A 642 22.42 37.80 2.39
CA ILE A 642 21.94 36.75 1.50
C ILE A 642 22.64 36.82 0.15
N GLU A 643 22.98 35.65 -0.39
CA GLU A 643 23.63 35.51 -1.68
C GLU A 643 23.06 34.32 -2.45
N ALA A 644 22.89 34.50 -3.77
CA ALA A 644 22.60 33.37 -4.65
C ALA A 644 23.87 32.54 -4.86
N VAL A 645 23.71 31.21 -4.82
CA VAL A 645 24.79 30.24 -5.03
C VAL A 645 24.47 29.31 -6.20
N THR A 646 25.47 28.53 -6.64
CA THR A 646 25.27 27.52 -7.67
C THR A 646 24.30 26.44 -7.23
N GLY A 647 23.34 26.17 -8.11
CA GLY A 647 22.44 25.04 -8.01
C GLY A 647 21.02 25.43 -8.33
N ARG A 648 20.24 24.49 -8.80
CA ARG A 648 18.80 24.64 -9.03
C ARG A 648 18.12 23.42 -8.42
N THR A 649 18.25 23.30 -7.11
CA THR A 649 17.71 22.18 -6.36
C THR A 649 16.20 22.33 -6.26
N GLN A 650 15.44 21.24 -6.44
CA GLN A 650 14.02 21.25 -6.10
C GLN A 650 13.83 20.94 -4.61
N GLN A 651 14.53 19.91 -4.13
CA GLN A 651 14.50 19.50 -2.73
C GLN A 651 15.86 18.89 -2.34
N GLY A 652 16.23 19.02 -1.07
CA GLY A 652 17.34 18.25 -0.50
C GLY A 652 18.70 18.87 -0.76
N ARG A 653 18.81 20.21 -0.66
CA ARG A 653 20.11 20.90 -0.76
C ARG A 653 20.96 20.52 0.45
N ILE A 654 21.99 19.71 0.23
CA ILE A 654 22.80 19.10 1.29
C ILE A 654 24.27 19.08 0.91
N ARG A 655 25.16 18.88 1.89
CA ARG A 655 26.60 18.72 1.67
C ARG A 655 27.14 17.43 2.28
N ASN A 656 28.27 16.96 1.73
CA ASN A 656 29.12 16.00 2.43
C ASN A 656 29.98 16.70 3.50
N ASP A 657 30.82 15.94 4.19
CA ASP A 657 31.74 16.46 5.21
C ASP A 657 32.79 17.42 4.68
N TRP A 658 33.07 17.34 3.39
CA TRP A 658 34.12 18.10 2.74
C TRP A 658 33.60 19.40 2.13
N GLY A 659 32.30 19.71 2.21
CA GLY A 659 31.72 20.93 1.64
C GLY A 659 31.42 20.87 0.15
N ASP A 660 31.27 19.66 -0.42
CA ASP A 660 30.70 19.46 -1.75
C ASP A 660 29.16 19.43 -1.66
N TRP A 661 28.47 20.14 -2.54
CA TRP A 661 27.01 20.35 -2.46
C TRP A 661 26.22 19.50 -3.45
N PHE A 662 25.11 18.96 -2.98
CA PHE A 662 24.23 18.06 -3.72
C PHE A 662 22.75 18.46 -3.58
N GLY A 663 21.90 17.87 -4.41
CA GLY A 663 20.45 18.05 -4.40
C GLY A 663 19.72 17.05 -5.27
N CYS A 664 18.41 17.20 -5.40
CA CYS A 664 17.60 16.40 -6.31
C CYS A 664 16.47 17.22 -6.98
N THR A 665 15.83 16.60 -7.96
CA THR A 665 14.56 17.05 -8.57
C THR A 665 13.64 15.85 -8.72
N ASN A 666 12.34 16.06 -8.93
CA ASN A 666 11.38 14.96 -9.08
C ASN A 666 11.81 13.87 -10.08
N GLY A 667 12.54 14.25 -11.13
CA GLY A 667 13.05 13.33 -12.17
C GLY A 667 14.52 12.92 -12.03
N SER A 668 15.29 13.51 -11.10
CA SER A 668 16.72 13.27 -10.94
C SER A 668 17.04 12.83 -9.51
N LEU A 669 17.49 11.57 -9.35
CA LEU A 669 17.76 10.96 -8.05
C LEU A 669 18.77 11.71 -7.19
N PHE A 670 19.81 12.25 -7.82
CA PHE A 670 20.91 12.91 -7.13
C PHE A 670 21.70 13.78 -8.12
N LEU A 671 22.00 15.01 -7.72
CA LEU A 671 22.70 16.03 -8.49
C LEU A 671 23.87 16.56 -7.65
N HIS A 672 24.97 16.91 -8.31
CA HIS A 672 26.13 17.57 -7.70
C HIS A 672 26.32 18.96 -8.31
N TYR A 673 26.75 19.93 -7.49
CA TYR A 673 26.94 21.33 -7.86
C TYR A 673 28.41 21.74 -7.69
N PRO A 674 29.29 21.36 -8.64
CA PRO A 674 30.75 21.39 -8.45
C PRO A 674 31.36 22.80 -8.47
N LEU A 675 30.70 23.77 -9.12
CA LEU A 675 31.26 25.10 -9.31
C LEU A 675 30.75 26.04 -8.23
N VAL A 676 31.65 26.68 -7.48
CA VAL A 676 31.25 27.72 -6.53
C VAL A 676 31.08 29.05 -7.28
N ASP A 677 29.86 29.56 -7.25
CA ASP A 677 29.44 30.73 -8.03
C ASP A 677 30.34 31.96 -7.80
N ARG A 678 30.79 32.22 -6.56
CA ARG A 678 31.68 33.35 -6.25
C ARG A 678 32.95 33.36 -7.10
N TYR A 679 33.52 32.19 -7.41
CA TYR A 679 34.73 32.09 -8.24
C TYR A 679 34.41 32.24 -9.72
N VAL A 680 33.28 31.69 -10.17
CA VAL A 680 32.82 31.82 -11.55
C VAL A 680 32.59 33.29 -11.90
N ARG A 681 31.97 34.06 -11.00
CA ARG A 681 31.69 35.50 -11.21
C ARG A 681 32.95 36.37 -11.28
N ARG A 682 34.11 35.92 -10.77
CA ARG A 682 35.36 36.70 -10.84
C ARG A 682 35.87 36.88 -12.27
N ASN A 683 35.48 35.99 -13.19
CA ASN A 683 35.78 36.14 -14.62
C ASN A 683 34.49 36.07 -15.44
N PRO A 684 33.83 37.22 -15.70
CA PRO A 684 32.58 37.27 -16.46
C PRO A 684 32.70 36.78 -17.92
N GLN A 685 33.92 36.70 -18.45
CA GLN A 685 34.20 36.23 -19.82
C GLN A 685 34.45 34.72 -19.88
N PHE A 686 34.68 34.07 -18.73
CA PHE A 686 34.82 32.62 -18.67
C PHE A 686 33.46 31.95 -18.84
N ALA A 687 33.34 31.07 -19.84
CA ALA A 687 32.17 30.22 -20.01
C ALA A 687 32.36 28.94 -19.18
N PRO A 688 31.78 28.83 -17.96
CA PRO A 688 31.96 27.65 -17.13
C PRO A 688 31.29 26.43 -17.77
N PRO A 689 31.77 25.20 -17.47
CA PRO A 689 31.04 23.99 -17.78
C PRO A 689 29.71 23.94 -17.01
N GLY A 690 28.86 22.97 -17.33
CA GLY A 690 27.57 22.78 -16.67
C GLY A 690 27.68 22.81 -15.15
N SER A 691 26.92 23.69 -14.50
CA SER A 691 26.96 23.93 -13.06
C SER A 691 26.17 22.90 -12.23
N VAL A 692 25.54 21.94 -12.92
CA VAL A 692 24.77 20.83 -12.36
C VAL A 692 25.21 19.54 -13.06
N VAL A 693 25.61 18.54 -12.27
CA VAL A 693 26.02 17.23 -12.78
C VAL A 693 25.07 16.17 -12.24
N SER A 694 24.51 15.35 -13.13
CA SER A 694 23.76 14.15 -12.74
C SER A 694 24.74 13.12 -12.16
N VAL A 695 24.46 12.66 -10.95
CA VAL A 695 25.35 11.72 -10.24
C VAL A 695 25.15 10.26 -10.66
N PRO A 696 23.92 9.73 -10.88
CA PRO A 696 23.75 8.37 -11.40
C PRO A 696 24.58 8.13 -12.66
N ALA A 697 25.45 7.12 -12.63
CA ALA A 697 26.43 6.88 -13.68
C ALA A 697 25.83 6.28 -14.96
N ASP A 698 24.74 5.54 -14.82
CA ASP A 698 24.05 4.84 -15.90
C ASP A 698 22.55 4.61 -15.58
N ALA A 699 21.84 3.94 -16.50
CA ALA A 699 20.42 3.64 -16.33
C ALA A 699 20.14 2.66 -15.18
N ASN A 700 21.08 1.76 -14.85
CA ASN A 700 20.94 0.83 -13.73
C ASN A 700 20.99 1.59 -12.40
N ALA A 701 21.94 2.53 -12.25
CA ALA A 701 22.01 3.45 -11.12
C ALA A 701 20.72 4.25 -10.92
N ALA A 702 19.96 4.50 -11.99
CA ALA A 702 18.68 5.21 -11.93
C ALA A 702 17.43 4.31 -11.80
N THR A 703 17.59 2.98 -11.77
CA THR A 703 16.48 2.04 -11.74
C THR A 703 15.98 1.81 -10.31
N LEU A 704 14.66 1.78 -10.13
CA LEU A 704 14.01 1.55 -8.84
C LEU A 704 13.33 0.17 -8.79
N PHE A 705 13.23 -0.41 -7.58
CA PHE A 705 12.74 -1.77 -7.33
C PHE A 705 11.66 -1.75 -6.23
N PRO A 706 10.47 -1.21 -6.52
CA PRO A 706 9.33 -1.29 -5.59
C PRO A 706 8.93 -2.76 -5.37
N ILE A 707 8.50 -3.09 -4.14
CA ILE A 707 8.21 -4.48 -3.74
C ILE A 707 6.71 -4.79 -3.57
N GLY A 708 5.83 -3.79 -3.75
CA GLY A 708 4.39 -3.91 -3.57
C GLY A 708 3.59 -3.19 -4.65
N GLU A 709 2.27 -3.24 -4.53
CA GLU A 709 1.39 -2.45 -5.39
C GLU A 709 1.58 -0.95 -5.13
N LEU A 710 1.56 -0.15 -6.20
CA LEU A 710 1.76 1.29 -6.11
C LEU A 710 0.44 2.04 -6.32
N VAL A 711 0.27 3.15 -5.60
CA VAL A 711 -0.78 4.13 -5.87
C VAL A 711 -0.25 5.10 -6.93
N ARG A 712 -0.64 4.90 -8.18
CA ARG A 712 -0.16 5.67 -9.34
C ARG A 712 -1.30 6.19 -10.19
N PHE A 713 -1.04 7.31 -10.85
CA PHE A 713 -1.91 7.96 -11.81
C PHE A 713 -1.18 8.12 -13.15
N LYS A 714 -1.88 8.69 -14.14
CA LYS A 714 -1.40 8.77 -15.52
C LYS A 714 -0.03 9.45 -15.64
N LEU A 715 0.22 10.52 -14.88
CA LEU A 715 1.47 11.27 -14.92
C LEU A 715 2.60 10.65 -14.07
N SER A 716 2.31 9.66 -13.21
CA SER A 716 3.34 8.98 -12.42
C SER A 716 4.34 8.20 -13.27
N GLY A 717 3.95 7.78 -14.48
CA GLY A 717 4.75 6.93 -15.35
C GLY A 717 4.83 5.47 -14.88
N PRO A 718 5.67 4.64 -15.54
CA PRO A 718 5.87 3.24 -15.18
C PRO A 718 6.58 3.11 -13.83
N ALA A 719 6.30 2.03 -13.10
CA ALA A 719 6.96 1.70 -11.86
C ALA A 719 8.47 1.48 -12.10
N GLY A 720 9.28 1.70 -11.07
CA GLY A 720 10.72 1.46 -11.16
C GLY A 720 11.51 2.63 -11.77
N ARG A 721 10.88 3.81 -11.93
CA ARG A 721 11.54 5.03 -12.41
C ARG A 721 11.33 6.19 -11.45
N PRO A 722 12.26 7.15 -11.38
CA PRO A 722 12.10 8.38 -10.60
C PRO A 722 10.87 9.19 -11.07
N THR A 723 10.01 9.56 -10.13
CA THR A 723 8.77 10.32 -10.40
C THR A 723 8.64 11.54 -9.47
N SER A 724 9.12 11.41 -8.23
CA SER A 724 8.83 12.29 -7.10
C SER A 724 10.00 12.36 -6.11
N VAL A 725 11.24 12.25 -6.62
CA VAL A 725 12.45 12.21 -5.77
C VAL A 725 12.51 13.42 -4.85
N CYS A 726 12.77 13.14 -3.57
CA CYS A 726 12.98 14.13 -2.53
C CYS A 726 13.91 13.57 -1.45
N GLY A 727 14.07 14.29 -0.36
CA GLY A 727 14.80 13.89 0.83
C GLY A 727 16.28 13.57 0.61
N ALA A 728 16.97 14.21 -0.35
CA ALA A 728 18.36 13.87 -0.64
C ALA A 728 19.27 14.03 0.59
N ALA A 729 20.16 13.08 0.82
CA ALA A 729 21.14 13.09 1.90
C ALA A 729 22.45 12.38 1.53
N ILE A 730 23.53 12.77 2.19
CA ILE A 730 24.77 11.97 2.28
C ILE A 730 24.79 11.36 3.67
N TYR A 731 25.08 10.06 3.78
CA TYR A 731 25.32 9.45 5.08
C TYR A 731 26.69 9.87 5.61
N ARG A 732 26.68 10.60 6.73
CA ARG A 732 27.85 11.28 7.32
C ARG A 732 28.19 10.67 8.68
N ASP A 733 28.25 9.35 8.73
CA ASP A 733 28.65 8.57 9.90
C ASP A 733 29.21 7.20 9.47
N GLU A 734 29.69 6.44 10.43
CA GLU A 734 30.28 5.11 10.22
C GLU A 734 29.49 3.99 10.91
N LEU A 735 28.43 4.30 11.67
CA LEU A 735 27.64 3.32 12.41
C LEU A 735 27.05 2.23 11.49
N LEU A 736 26.52 2.59 10.31
CA LEU A 736 26.04 1.59 9.34
C LEU A 736 27.17 0.74 8.73
N GLY A 737 28.42 1.15 8.91
CA GLY A 737 29.61 0.53 8.34
C GLY A 737 30.17 1.31 7.15
N GLN A 738 31.45 1.04 6.84
CA GLN A 738 32.20 1.73 5.77
C GLN A 738 31.60 1.56 4.37
N ALA A 739 30.84 0.49 4.13
CA ALA A 739 30.11 0.30 2.87
C ALA A 739 28.97 1.33 2.66
N PHE A 740 28.53 2.01 3.72
CA PHE A 740 27.48 3.03 3.70
C PHE A 740 28.01 4.45 3.84
N ALA A 741 29.14 4.65 4.54
CA ALA A 741 29.75 5.95 4.78
C ALA A 741 29.98 6.70 3.45
N GLY A 742 29.51 7.96 3.39
CA GLY A 742 29.65 8.80 2.19
C GLY A 742 28.69 8.49 1.04
N ASN A 743 27.81 7.49 1.15
CA ASN A 743 26.83 7.19 0.11
C ASN A 743 25.70 8.22 0.07
N GLY A 744 25.13 8.39 -1.12
CA GLY A 744 23.97 9.23 -1.36
C GLY A 744 22.67 8.46 -1.17
N PHE A 745 21.68 9.09 -0.56
CA PHE A 745 20.34 8.55 -0.34
C PHE A 745 19.28 9.52 -0.83
N SER A 746 18.19 9.00 -1.40
CA SER A 746 17.03 9.81 -1.77
C SER A 746 15.72 9.04 -1.58
N CYS A 747 14.69 9.75 -1.17
CA CYS A 747 13.35 9.21 -0.99
C CYS A 747 12.59 9.21 -2.33
N GLU A 748 11.77 8.18 -2.53
CA GLU A 748 10.85 8.10 -3.67
C GLU A 748 9.46 7.66 -3.18
N PRO A 749 8.57 8.62 -2.84
CA PRO A 749 7.30 8.32 -2.19
C PRO A 749 6.29 7.59 -3.10
N VAL A 750 6.30 7.82 -4.41
CA VAL A 750 5.39 7.12 -5.35
C VAL A 750 5.76 5.63 -5.46
N ASN A 751 7.05 5.30 -5.47
CA ASN A 751 7.57 3.94 -5.50
C ASN A 751 7.74 3.32 -4.09
N GLN A 752 7.37 4.03 -3.01
CA GLN A 752 7.37 3.54 -1.62
C GLN A 752 8.74 3.04 -1.15
N LEU A 753 9.81 3.80 -1.43
CA LEU A 753 11.19 3.37 -1.17
C LEU A 753 12.15 4.51 -0.83
N VAL A 754 13.31 4.15 -0.26
CA VAL A 754 14.52 4.97 -0.16
C VAL A 754 15.60 4.31 -1.00
N HIS A 755 16.18 5.08 -1.92
CA HIS A 755 17.21 4.65 -2.84
C HIS A 755 18.61 5.01 -2.32
N ARG A 756 19.61 4.16 -2.57
CA ARG A 756 21.03 4.39 -2.22
C ARG A 756 21.91 4.38 -3.47
N LEU A 757 22.87 5.30 -3.52
CA LEU A 757 23.96 5.37 -4.49
C LEU A 757 25.31 5.29 -3.78
N VAL A 758 26.17 4.37 -4.24
CA VAL A 758 27.59 4.34 -3.86
C VAL A 758 28.31 5.42 -4.64
N LEU A 759 28.82 6.43 -3.93
CA LEU A 759 29.44 7.60 -4.55
C LEU A 759 30.95 7.41 -4.70
N SER A 760 31.46 7.80 -5.86
CA SER A 760 32.89 7.86 -6.15
C SER A 760 33.24 9.20 -6.79
N ARG A 761 34.40 9.77 -6.45
CA ARG A 761 34.90 10.98 -7.13
C ARG A 761 35.22 10.65 -8.59
N ARG A 762 34.86 11.56 -9.49
CA ARG A 762 35.20 11.55 -10.92
C ARG A 762 35.69 12.95 -11.31
N GLY A 763 37.00 13.17 -11.26
CA GLY A 763 37.56 14.52 -11.38
C GLY A 763 37.00 15.45 -10.30
N GLY A 764 36.58 16.66 -10.68
CA GLY A 764 35.93 17.62 -9.76
C GLY A 764 34.46 17.34 -9.45
N THR A 765 33.92 16.18 -9.84
CA THR A 765 32.52 15.80 -9.59
C THR A 765 32.41 14.37 -9.05
N PHE A 766 31.20 13.82 -9.03
CA PHE A 766 30.90 12.47 -8.53
C PHE A 766 30.14 11.65 -9.57
N ALA A 767 30.33 10.33 -9.48
CA ALA A 767 29.50 9.33 -10.12
C ALA A 767 28.94 8.40 -9.04
N GLY A 768 27.68 7.99 -9.20
CA GLY A 768 26.94 7.12 -8.31
C GLY A 768 26.56 5.82 -9.00
N THR A 769 26.82 4.69 -8.34
CA THR A 769 26.47 3.34 -8.83
C THR A 769 25.59 2.62 -7.81
N ARG A 770 24.83 1.61 -8.25
CA ARG A 770 24.13 0.73 -7.31
C ARG A 770 25.15 -0.11 -6.54
N ALA A 771 24.89 -0.33 -5.26
CA ALA A 771 25.72 -1.25 -4.48
C ALA A 771 25.61 -2.69 -4.99
N PRO A 772 26.70 -3.50 -4.91
CA PRO A 772 26.71 -4.89 -5.39
C PRO A 772 25.57 -5.76 -4.86
N GLU A 773 25.16 -5.54 -3.60
CA GLU A 773 24.11 -6.27 -2.89
C GLU A 773 22.68 -5.74 -3.17
N GLU A 774 22.55 -4.62 -3.87
CA GLU A 774 21.26 -3.96 -4.15
C GLU A 774 20.89 -3.95 -5.64
N GLN A 775 21.42 -4.87 -6.46
CA GLN A 775 21.17 -4.87 -7.92
C GLN A 775 19.70 -5.09 -8.31
N THR A 776 18.91 -5.74 -7.46
CA THR A 776 17.49 -6.05 -7.71
C THR A 776 16.58 -5.70 -6.52
N SER A 777 17.05 -4.84 -5.62
CA SER A 777 16.36 -4.47 -4.38
C SER A 777 16.55 -2.97 -4.10
N GLN A 778 16.09 -2.47 -2.97
CA GLN A 778 16.37 -1.12 -2.50
C GLN A 778 16.90 -1.15 -1.09
N PHE A 779 17.62 -0.10 -0.71
CA PHE A 779 18.05 0.12 0.66
C PHE A 779 16.87 0.02 1.65
N LEU A 780 15.73 0.64 1.31
CA LEU A 780 14.46 0.45 2.02
C LEU A 780 13.31 0.45 1.02
N ALA A 781 12.39 -0.51 1.12
CA ALA A 781 11.14 -0.49 0.37
C ALA A 781 9.98 -1.05 1.20
N SER A 782 8.75 -0.62 0.93
CA SER A 782 7.55 -1.08 1.65
C SER A 782 6.50 -1.67 0.72
N THR A 783 5.74 -2.65 1.21
CA THR A 783 4.47 -3.09 0.60
C THR A 783 3.25 -2.35 1.15
N ASP A 784 3.43 -1.45 2.12
CA ASP A 784 2.36 -0.60 2.61
C ASP A 784 2.11 0.56 1.64
N ARG A 785 0.96 0.49 0.95
CA ARG A 785 0.51 1.50 -0.03
C ARG A 785 0.43 2.92 0.51
N TRP A 786 0.51 3.13 1.82
CA TRP A 786 0.50 4.45 2.48
C TRP A 786 1.90 5.00 2.81
N PHE A 787 2.96 4.20 2.68
CA PHE A 787 4.33 4.61 2.98
C PHE A 787 4.83 5.68 1.99
N ARG A 788 5.15 6.88 2.49
CA ARG A 788 5.59 8.05 1.71
C ARG A 788 6.82 8.66 2.39
N PRO A 789 8.02 8.07 2.22
CA PRO A 789 9.24 8.67 2.71
C PRO A 789 9.47 10.01 1.99
N VAL A 790 9.78 11.06 2.75
CA VAL A 790 9.95 12.43 2.24
C VAL A 790 11.23 13.11 2.70
N GLN A 791 11.87 12.57 3.74
CA GLN A 791 13.21 12.99 4.14
C GLN A 791 14.01 11.79 4.65
N VAL A 792 15.29 11.74 4.30
CA VAL A 792 16.27 10.91 4.98
C VAL A 792 17.40 11.79 5.51
N ARG A 793 17.94 11.49 6.70
CA ARG A 793 19.00 12.28 7.33
C ARG A 793 19.84 11.44 8.29
N THR A 794 21.12 11.74 8.40
CA THR A 794 21.98 11.17 9.46
C THR A 794 21.59 11.78 10.81
N GLY A 795 21.33 10.96 11.82
CA GLY A 795 21.08 11.42 13.18
C GLY A 795 22.37 11.65 13.98
N PRO A 796 22.33 12.43 15.08
CA PRO A 796 23.46 12.56 16.00
C PRO A 796 23.83 11.23 16.69
N ASP A 797 22.88 10.30 16.74
CA ASP A 797 23.07 8.92 17.20
C ASP A 797 23.82 8.02 16.19
N GLY A 798 24.08 8.52 14.97
CA GLY A 798 24.71 7.78 13.88
C GLY A 798 23.76 6.99 12.99
N ALA A 799 22.49 6.84 13.39
CA ALA A 799 21.52 6.12 12.59
C ALA A 799 21.10 6.94 11.37
N LEU A 800 20.52 6.26 10.37
CA LEU A 800 19.89 6.93 9.25
C LEU A 800 18.38 7.04 9.51
N TRP A 801 17.88 8.27 9.64
CA TRP A 801 16.50 8.59 9.98
C TRP A 801 15.67 8.79 8.72
N VAL A 802 14.45 8.25 8.70
CA VAL A 802 13.51 8.35 7.58
C VAL A 802 12.21 8.95 8.09
N VAL A 803 11.82 10.07 7.51
CA VAL A 803 10.54 10.76 7.77
C VAL A 803 9.54 10.32 6.72
N ASP A 804 8.42 9.76 7.19
CA ASP A 804 7.33 9.23 6.39
C ASP A 804 6.05 10.03 6.65
N MET A 805 5.57 10.71 5.61
CA MET A 805 4.36 11.53 5.68
C MET A 805 3.10 10.67 5.88
N TYR A 806 3.15 9.39 5.52
CA TYR A 806 2.08 8.39 5.65
C TYR A 806 0.74 8.78 4.99
N ARG A 807 0.75 8.89 3.66
CA ARG A 807 -0.40 9.30 2.84
C ARG A 807 -0.79 8.27 1.79
N TYR A 808 -2.10 8.08 1.59
CA TYR A 808 -2.57 7.22 0.49
C TYR A 808 -2.32 7.88 -0.88
N VAL A 809 -2.68 9.15 -1.03
CA VAL A 809 -2.39 9.96 -2.23
C VAL A 809 -1.29 10.96 -1.91
N ILE A 810 -0.19 10.93 -2.68
CA ILE A 810 0.89 11.92 -2.59
C ILE A 810 0.90 12.88 -3.79
N GLU A 811 0.30 12.51 -4.92
CA GLU A 811 0.21 13.44 -6.06
C GLU A 811 -0.78 14.56 -5.78
N HIS A 812 -0.40 15.78 -6.16
CA HIS A 812 -1.28 16.94 -6.04
C HIS A 812 -2.50 16.79 -6.97
N PRO A 813 -3.72 17.11 -6.51
CA PRO A 813 -4.97 16.90 -7.27
C PRO A 813 -4.97 17.54 -8.65
N ARG A 814 -4.33 18.71 -8.81
CA ARG A 814 -4.14 19.40 -10.10
C ARG A 814 -3.50 18.53 -11.21
N TRP A 815 -2.72 17.52 -10.84
CA TRP A 815 -2.03 16.62 -11.78
C TRP A 815 -2.75 15.28 -11.99
N ILE A 816 -3.90 15.11 -11.35
CA ILE A 816 -4.75 13.92 -11.47
C ILE A 816 -6.00 14.31 -12.28
N PRO A 817 -6.47 13.46 -13.22
CA PRO A 817 -7.70 13.76 -13.96
C PRO A 817 -8.91 14.01 -13.02
N PRO A 818 -9.75 15.04 -13.26
CA PRO A 818 -10.83 15.42 -12.35
C PRO A 818 -11.79 14.29 -11.98
N GLU A 819 -12.12 13.42 -12.94
CA GLU A 819 -12.98 12.25 -12.77
C GLU A 819 -12.40 11.19 -11.84
N VAL A 820 -11.06 11.15 -11.73
CA VAL A 820 -10.33 10.29 -10.79
C VAL A 820 -10.26 10.96 -9.43
N VAL A 821 -9.96 12.26 -9.37
CA VAL A 821 -9.96 13.05 -8.11
C VAL A 821 -11.31 12.94 -7.40
N ALA A 822 -12.43 13.00 -8.13
CA ALA A 822 -13.78 12.86 -7.57
C ALA A 822 -14.03 11.51 -6.85
N GLN A 823 -13.19 10.50 -7.10
CA GLN A 823 -13.28 9.17 -6.48
C GLN A 823 -12.21 8.93 -5.42
N LEU A 824 -11.37 9.93 -5.12
CA LEU A 824 -10.25 9.85 -4.19
C LEU A 824 -10.46 10.75 -2.97
N ASP A 825 -9.86 10.34 -1.87
CA ASP A 825 -9.67 11.19 -0.71
C ASP A 825 -8.23 11.64 -0.74
N THR A 826 -8.00 12.83 -1.28
CA THR A 826 -6.66 13.42 -1.42
C THR A 826 -6.06 13.78 -0.05
N PHE A 827 -6.87 13.79 1.00
CA PHE A 827 -6.49 14.01 2.40
C PHE A 827 -6.38 12.72 3.21
N ALA A 828 -6.48 11.55 2.57
CA ALA A 828 -6.33 10.26 3.23
C ALA A 828 -4.93 10.13 3.85
N GLY A 829 -4.88 10.25 5.19
CA GLY A 829 -3.67 10.13 6.00
C GLY A 829 -3.23 11.44 6.68
N GLN A 830 -3.93 12.56 6.47
CA GLN A 830 -3.53 13.89 6.98
C GLN A 830 -3.26 13.99 8.50
N SER A 831 -3.82 13.09 9.30
CA SER A 831 -3.60 13.03 10.74
C SER A 831 -2.56 11.99 11.16
N ARG A 832 -1.78 11.47 10.21
CA ARG A 832 -0.85 10.35 10.39
C ARG A 832 0.54 10.74 9.94
N GLY A 833 1.56 10.04 10.42
CA GLY A 833 2.94 10.37 10.12
C GLY A 833 3.88 9.55 10.99
N ARG A 834 5.03 9.18 10.45
CA ARG A 834 5.95 8.25 11.11
C ARG A 834 7.38 8.66 10.89
N ILE A 835 8.20 8.43 11.91
CA ILE A 835 9.65 8.62 11.85
C ILE A 835 10.29 7.30 12.24
N TYR A 836 11.16 6.82 11.37
CA TYR A 836 11.93 5.60 11.57
C TYR A 836 13.41 5.94 11.68
N ARG A 837 14.18 5.07 12.33
CA ARG A 837 15.65 5.08 12.26
C ARG A 837 16.18 3.71 11.86
N ILE A 838 17.26 3.71 11.09
CA ILE A 838 17.89 2.51 10.54
C ILE A 838 19.33 2.43 11.01
N PHE A 839 19.72 1.27 11.55
CA PHE A 839 21.03 1.01 12.14
C PHE A 839 21.36 -0.50 12.10
N PRO A 840 22.59 -0.94 12.36
CA PRO A 840 22.94 -2.36 12.34
C PRO A 840 22.25 -3.16 13.45
N LYS A 841 21.79 -4.38 13.16
CA LYS A 841 21.17 -5.27 14.17
C LYS A 841 22.07 -5.56 15.37
N ARG A 842 23.39 -5.56 15.16
CA ARG A 842 24.41 -5.95 16.15
C ARG A 842 25.04 -4.77 16.89
N GLN A 843 24.76 -3.54 16.47
CA GLN A 843 25.34 -2.34 17.06
C GLN A 843 24.24 -1.28 17.22
N PRO A 844 23.82 -0.98 18.46
CA PRO A 844 22.78 0.01 18.68
C PRO A 844 23.28 1.43 18.33
N PRO A 845 22.35 2.38 18.07
CA PRO A 845 22.70 3.80 17.94
C PRO A 845 23.38 4.33 19.20
N ARG A 846 24.19 5.38 19.04
CA ARG A 846 24.80 6.07 20.19
C ARG A 846 23.71 6.77 21.01
N PRO A 847 23.85 6.84 22.35
CA PRO A 847 22.90 7.58 23.19
C PRO A 847 22.79 9.04 22.77
N ALA A 848 21.60 9.63 22.92
CA ALA A 848 21.41 11.06 22.74
C ALA A 848 22.26 11.83 23.78
N LYS A 849 22.99 12.86 23.33
CA LYS A 849 23.82 13.71 24.20
C LYS A 849 23.19 15.09 24.35
N ARG A 850 23.33 15.66 25.55
CA ARG A 850 22.98 17.05 25.90
C ARG A 850 24.15 17.98 25.64
N PHE A 851 24.38 18.33 24.38
CA PHE A 851 25.48 19.22 23.98
C PHE A 851 25.33 20.63 24.57
N ASP A 852 24.11 21.06 24.86
CA ASP A 852 23.80 22.32 25.53
C ASP A 852 24.36 22.42 26.96
N GLN A 853 24.58 21.27 27.62
CA GLN A 853 25.08 21.18 29.00
C GLN A 853 26.60 20.98 29.11
N LEU A 854 27.31 20.82 27.98
CA LEU A 854 28.76 20.61 27.98
C LEU A 854 29.53 21.92 28.21
N ALA A 855 30.65 21.82 28.93
CA ALA A 855 31.62 22.91 29.03
C ALA A 855 32.30 23.14 27.68
N THR A 856 32.80 24.35 27.41
CA THR A 856 33.39 24.75 26.12
C THR A 856 34.47 23.79 25.63
N ALA A 857 35.42 23.40 26.49
CA ALA A 857 36.47 22.44 26.12
C ALA A 857 35.91 21.04 25.77
N GLN A 858 34.90 20.57 26.49
CA GLN A 858 34.24 19.30 26.19
C GLN A 858 33.46 19.38 24.87
N LEU A 859 32.83 20.52 24.61
CA LEU A 859 32.12 20.78 23.36
C LEU A 859 33.09 20.78 22.17
N VAL A 860 34.27 21.39 22.30
CA VAL A 860 35.33 21.30 21.28
C VAL A 860 35.75 19.86 21.02
N ALA A 861 35.93 19.04 22.06
CA ALA A 861 36.28 17.63 21.89
C ALA A 861 35.24 16.83 21.08
N GLU A 862 33.95 17.20 21.14
CA GLU A 862 32.89 16.56 20.35
C GLU A 862 32.95 16.86 18.84
N LEU A 863 33.82 17.80 18.39
CA LEU A 863 34.13 17.98 16.97
C LEU A 863 34.99 16.84 16.40
N ASP A 864 35.78 16.14 17.23
CA ASP A 864 36.60 14.99 16.82
C ASP A 864 35.78 13.69 16.76
N SER A 865 34.60 13.78 16.17
CA SER A 865 33.63 12.69 16.04
C SER A 865 33.58 12.24 14.59
N PRO A 866 33.27 10.97 14.26
CA PRO A 866 32.96 10.56 12.89
C PRO A 866 31.59 11.10 12.41
N ASN A 867 30.71 11.56 13.31
CA ASN A 867 29.35 11.99 12.97
C ASN A 867 29.29 13.44 12.46
N GLY A 868 28.99 13.63 11.17
CA GLY A 868 28.89 14.96 10.57
C GLY A 868 27.72 15.81 11.07
N THR A 869 26.62 15.20 11.52
CA THR A 869 25.48 15.95 12.08
C THR A 869 25.82 16.50 13.46
N GLN A 870 26.53 15.74 14.28
CA GLN A 870 27.08 16.18 15.55
C GLN A 870 28.08 17.32 15.34
N ARG A 871 29.04 17.18 14.42
CA ARG A 871 30.02 18.25 14.14
C ARG A 871 29.36 19.56 13.72
N ASP A 872 28.36 19.48 12.84
CA ASP A 872 27.59 20.66 12.43
C ASP A 872 26.89 21.33 13.64
N LEU A 873 26.24 20.54 14.51
CA LEU A 873 25.57 21.03 15.72
C LEU A 873 26.54 21.68 16.71
N VAL A 874 27.69 21.04 16.94
CA VAL A 874 28.72 21.48 17.88
C VAL A 874 29.41 22.76 17.39
N GLN A 875 29.79 22.84 16.11
CA GLN A 875 30.34 24.08 15.52
C GLN A 875 29.34 25.23 15.63
N GLN A 876 28.06 24.96 15.37
CA GLN A 876 26.99 25.94 15.53
C GLN A 876 26.90 26.46 16.97
N LEU A 877 26.96 25.59 17.96
CA LEU A 877 26.92 25.99 19.38
C LEU A 877 28.15 26.80 19.80
N LEU A 878 29.35 26.40 19.37
CA LEU A 878 30.60 27.09 19.69
C LEU A 878 30.60 28.52 19.15
N THR A 879 30.23 28.68 17.88
CA THR A 879 30.11 30.01 17.25
C THR A 879 29.04 30.86 17.93
N TRP A 880 27.92 30.27 18.38
CA TRP A 880 26.89 31.02 19.10
C TRP A 880 27.33 31.49 20.48
N LYS A 881 28.03 30.64 21.24
CA LYS A 881 28.58 31.01 22.56
C LYS A 881 29.63 32.10 22.44
N SER A 882 30.41 32.10 21.34
CA SER A 882 31.51 33.06 21.12
C SER A 882 32.48 33.14 22.32
N ASP A 883 32.68 32.00 22.99
CA ASP A 883 33.53 31.89 24.18
C ASP A 883 35.00 31.79 23.76
N GLN A 884 35.80 32.79 24.14
CA GLN A 884 37.22 32.87 23.81
C GLN A 884 38.04 31.70 24.41
N SER A 885 37.54 31.03 25.46
CA SER A 885 38.19 29.84 26.00
C SER A 885 38.17 28.64 25.04
N ALA A 886 37.40 28.70 23.95
CA ALA A 886 37.41 27.69 22.89
C ALA A 886 38.65 27.74 22.01
N GLN A 887 39.36 28.89 21.93
CA GLN A 887 40.43 29.10 20.95
C GLN A 887 41.55 28.06 21.10
N GLN A 888 42.20 27.99 22.26
CA GLN A 888 43.33 27.07 22.46
C GLN A 888 42.94 25.58 22.26
N PRO A 889 41.80 25.08 22.78
CA PRO A 889 41.35 23.73 22.46
C PRO A 889 41.07 23.50 20.96
N LEU A 890 40.56 24.51 20.24
CA LEU A 890 40.30 24.40 18.80
C LEU A 890 41.60 24.39 17.99
N GLU A 891 42.60 25.18 18.38
CA GLU A 891 43.94 25.14 17.79
C GLU A 891 44.58 23.76 17.96
N GLN A 892 44.53 23.22 19.19
CA GLN A 892 45.00 21.86 19.47
C GLN A 892 44.27 20.80 18.64
N LEU A 893 42.95 20.93 18.50
CA LEU A 893 42.17 20.01 17.68
C LEU A 893 42.51 20.14 16.20
N ALA A 894 42.68 21.36 15.68
CA ALA A 894 43.10 21.61 14.31
C ALA A 894 44.47 20.98 14.00
N GLU A 895 45.37 20.95 14.98
CA GLU A 895 46.72 20.41 14.80
C GLU A 895 46.81 18.90 15.00
N HIS A 896 46.07 18.36 15.97
CA HIS A 896 46.29 17.01 16.50
C HIS A 896 45.05 16.11 16.50
N GLY A 897 43.88 16.61 16.08
CA GLY A 897 42.65 15.82 16.02
C GLY A 897 42.80 14.56 15.17
N GLU A 898 42.19 13.47 15.59
CA GLU A 898 42.32 12.18 14.90
C GLU A 898 41.52 12.17 13.59
N VAL A 899 40.31 12.74 13.62
CA VAL A 899 39.38 12.76 12.49
C VAL A 899 39.68 13.97 11.60
N PRO A 900 40.03 13.80 10.30
CA PRO A 900 40.33 14.93 9.42
C PRO A 900 39.15 15.89 9.25
N ALA A 901 37.92 15.38 9.26
CA ALA A 901 36.72 16.23 9.27
C ALA A 901 36.61 17.03 10.59
N GLY A 902 37.04 16.48 11.73
CA GLY A 902 37.12 17.20 13.00
C GLY A 902 38.11 18.36 12.94
N ARG A 903 39.32 18.12 12.42
CA ARG A 903 40.32 19.18 12.19
C ARG A 903 39.81 20.29 11.26
N LEU A 904 39.12 19.91 10.18
CA LEU A 904 38.45 20.85 9.27
C LEU A 904 37.39 21.71 9.99
N HIS A 905 36.53 21.08 10.80
CA HIS A 905 35.55 21.81 11.60
C HIS A 905 36.23 22.74 12.61
N ALA A 906 37.37 22.36 13.20
CA ALA A 906 38.11 23.19 14.14
C ALA A 906 38.61 24.49 13.49
N ILE A 907 39.29 24.41 12.34
CA ILE A 907 39.78 25.60 11.61
C ILE A 907 38.62 26.50 11.12
N CYS A 908 37.50 25.91 10.69
CA CYS A 908 36.31 26.64 10.28
C CYS A 908 35.57 27.30 11.46
N THR A 909 35.65 26.70 12.65
CA THR A 909 35.09 27.28 13.88
C THR A 909 35.95 28.45 14.35
N LEU A 910 37.29 28.32 14.32
CA LEU A 910 38.22 29.42 14.60
C LEU A 910 37.98 30.62 13.67
N ASP A 911 37.77 30.37 12.37
CA ASP A 911 37.42 31.43 11.40
C ASP A 911 36.11 32.13 11.78
N GLY A 912 35.06 31.36 12.11
CA GLY A 912 33.77 31.90 12.54
C GLY A 912 33.82 32.70 13.86
N LEU A 913 34.80 32.42 14.71
CA LEU A 913 35.08 33.16 15.95
C LEU A 913 35.99 34.38 15.72
N ASN A 914 36.47 34.61 14.49
CA ASN A 914 37.53 35.56 14.15
C ASN A 914 38.82 35.34 14.98
N ALA A 915 39.13 34.08 15.28
CA ALA A 915 40.27 33.66 16.10
C ALA A 915 41.26 32.77 15.33
N LEU A 916 41.11 32.64 14.01
CA LEU A 916 42.00 31.84 13.18
C LEU A 916 43.36 32.54 13.00
N GLY A 917 44.41 31.97 13.60
CA GLY A 917 45.80 32.44 13.44
C GLY A 917 46.49 31.94 12.16
N ASP A 918 47.55 32.63 11.74
CA ASP A 918 48.37 32.25 10.56
C ASP A 918 49.03 30.88 10.72
N ASP A 919 49.56 30.59 11.92
CA ASP A 919 50.23 29.31 12.21
C ASP A 919 49.30 28.11 12.01
N VAL A 920 48.03 28.25 12.42
CA VAL A 920 47.00 27.22 12.23
C VAL A 920 46.71 27.02 10.74
N VAL A 921 46.65 28.09 9.95
CA VAL A 921 46.44 28.00 8.50
C VAL A 921 47.64 27.33 7.82
N LEU A 922 48.87 27.69 8.18
CA LEU A 922 50.10 27.09 7.65
C LEU A 922 50.19 25.60 8.01
N HIS A 923 49.81 25.23 9.22
CA HIS A 923 49.71 23.82 9.63
C HIS A 923 48.65 23.08 8.80
N ALA A 924 47.45 23.64 8.66
CA ALA A 924 46.37 23.03 7.88
C ALA A 924 46.69 22.91 6.38
N LEU A 925 47.51 23.81 5.81
CA LEU A 925 48.05 23.68 4.45
C LEU A 925 48.98 22.48 4.29
N SER A 926 49.57 22.01 5.39
CA SER A 926 50.47 20.85 5.45
C SER A 926 49.79 19.57 5.95
N ASP A 927 48.49 19.61 6.25
CA ASP A 927 47.71 18.45 6.75
C ASP A 927 47.80 17.26 5.79
N GLU A 928 47.86 16.03 6.29
CA GLU A 928 47.93 14.82 5.46
C GLU A 928 46.69 14.62 4.58
N HIS A 929 45.52 15.07 5.04
CA HIS A 929 44.26 14.89 4.35
C HIS A 929 44.01 16.00 3.32
N PRO A 930 43.81 15.67 2.03
CA PRO A 930 43.71 16.65 0.95
C PRO A 930 42.54 17.63 1.11
N GLU A 931 41.44 17.20 1.72
CA GLU A 931 40.27 18.05 1.90
C GLU A 931 40.48 19.12 2.99
N VAL A 932 41.35 18.86 3.99
CA VAL A 932 41.73 19.87 4.99
C VAL A 932 42.57 20.94 4.28
N ARG A 933 43.59 20.52 3.53
CA ARG A 933 44.40 21.43 2.70
C ARG A 933 43.56 22.27 1.74
N ARG A 934 42.54 21.66 1.10
CA ARG A 934 41.62 22.35 0.19
C ARG A 934 40.91 23.53 0.86
N HIS A 935 40.48 23.38 2.11
CA HIS A 935 39.82 24.46 2.84
C HIS A 935 40.80 25.44 3.46
N ALA A 936 41.98 24.99 3.89
CA ALA A 936 43.04 25.88 4.32
C ALA A 936 43.42 26.88 3.21
N ILE A 937 43.50 26.43 1.95
CA ILE A 937 43.69 27.32 0.79
C ILE A 937 42.59 28.37 0.68
N ARG A 938 41.32 27.98 0.91
CA ARG A 938 40.18 28.91 0.84
C ARG A 938 40.21 29.94 1.98
N LEU A 939 40.59 29.51 3.18
CA LEU A 939 40.71 30.37 4.35
C LEU A 939 41.90 31.34 4.24
N ALA A 940 42.94 30.96 3.48
CA ALA A 940 44.08 31.83 3.17
C ALA A 940 43.74 32.95 2.16
N GLU A 941 42.62 32.88 1.43
CA GLU A 941 42.28 33.87 0.38
C GLU A 941 42.22 35.32 0.89
N GLY A 942 41.68 35.53 2.10
CA GLY A 942 41.60 36.85 2.72
C GLY A 942 42.97 37.43 3.11
N ARG A 943 43.98 36.58 3.28
CA ARG A 943 45.34 36.92 3.75
C ARG A 943 46.29 37.24 2.60
N LEU A 944 45.90 37.01 1.35
CA LEU A 944 46.75 37.24 0.17
C LEU A 944 47.14 38.72 -0.02
N ASN A 945 46.37 39.66 0.52
CA ASN A 945 46.69 41.10 0.45
C ASN A 945 47.64 41.55 1.57
N GLU A 946 47.92 40.67 2.54
CA GLU A 946 48.78 40.93 3.71
C GLU A 946 50.19 40.32 3.55
N SER A 947 50.39 39.49 2.50
CA SER A 947 51.66 38.79 2.21
C SER A 947 52.59 39.53 1.26
#